data_AF-A0A2H3KWP1-F1
#
_entry.id   AF-A0A2H3KWP1-F1
#
_cell.length_a   1.000
_cell.length_b   1.000
_cell.length_c   1.000
_cell.angle_alpha   90.00
_cell.angle_beta   90.00
_cell.angle_gamma   90.00
#
_symmetry.space_group_name_H-M   'P 1'
#
loop_
_entity.id
_entity.type
_entity.pdbx_description
1 polymer ?
#
loop_
_entity_poly.entity_id
_entity_poly.type
_entity_poly.pdbx_seq_one_letter_code
_entity_poly.pdbx_strand_id
1 'polypeptide(L)'
;MGRSSALLQAVRGREATRPAGSSSHKRLIDQLWLALLVVPFFAWLTLAAGYQFPVTVNESLAANPSPLSFRGVYPPEAGAFGFQRWTTEQAQIRVPGVGSAPFEVRLRFFGYPDAPPERVVRLSSGAQVLAEMQVRNGMQEVWLLVPAGLSDPASGDFVLNLEVPGFRVTDDPRLLGVSLDQLTLSSRQQGMVPPPSGMALQLGLVALLSLLALRISGVATRIALGLSGLLCVGAGLLVAGGGSTSIALRLQAALALPVLVEVLTYTLVLALTLRLPDLRQHRPMPNAQALVLVRLAVLLIFVFRLTGMLHPQFINIDHGLRANQLLLIADGQEAVVRERLEQQYEWGTREPVPYSLVTYYLLLPLTVVWSSPFELIKAVKIVTALLEATFPLLFLALMRQGPQPRWGAAWGGLIYAGLPVGYLFFHDGSFPTTIGIWLTLMALVALQWALEPAPQGQTWLRWSSAILLLGIAIAAYVTHLAFIPFLIVAIAGSLFFLGESRTRRQGLILLPAVGLAFLVGWVIVYRSYTLTLIQRTIPAYLGLIASEGSVGRSSDTFFGTPINSFPEHLVAHFRLWPVMLAGLVLIVLVWNWRNRFITHLGLGYAALLIATSVAEQWFGLWNKHMVFIAPLVALLSGPGCAWLWQRGRAGKLTVSLLLIWLFWQSLTAWGNRVLWYLLPPGAL
;
A
#
# COMPACT_ATOMS: atom_id res chain seq x y z
N MET A 1 74.30 40.65 -1.36
CA MET A 1 73.15 40.91 -0.47
C MET A 1 71.96 40.10 -0.99
N GLY A 2 71.44 39.06 -0.37
CA GLY A 2 71.64 38.51 0.96
C GLY A 2 70.38 37.73 1.36
N ARG A 3 70.31 36.47 0.90
CA ARG A 3 69.60 35.31 1.49
C ARG A 3 68.46 35.59 2.50
N SER A 4 67.21 35.44 2.08
CA SER A 4 66.10 35.03 2.97
C SER A 4 64.86 34.60 2.16
N SER A 5 64.77 33.32 1.80
CA SER A 5 63.47 32.71 1.44
C SER A 5 63.45 31.18 1.42
N ALA A 6 64.60 30.50 1.48
CA ALA A 6 64.67 29.05 1.30
C ALA A 6 64.34 28.19 2.53
N LEU A 7 64.10 28.77 3.72
CA LEU A 7 63.93 28.01 4.97
C LEU A 7 62.49 27.87 5.48
N LEU A 8 61.49 28.48 4.81
CA LEU A 8 60.08 28.38 5.18
C LEU A 8 59.26 27.37 4.34
N GLN A 9 59.86 26.73 3.35
CA GLN A 9 59.20 25.66 2.57
C GLN A 9 59.49 24.24 3.08
N ALA A 10 60.43 24.05 4.02
CA ALA A 10 60.81 22.71 4.50
C ALA A 10 59.94 22.15 5.64
N VAL A 11 59.02 22.93 6.23
CA VAL A 11 58.19 22.49 7.38
C VAL A 11 56.74 22.11 6.97
N ARG A 12 56.33 22.33 5.72
CA ARG A 12 55.00 21.91 5.20
C ARG A 12 54.98 20.56 4.47
N GLY A 13 56.09 19.82 4.49
CA GLY A 13 56.25 18.57 3.73
C GLY A 13 55.90 17.26 4.45
N ARG A 14 55.32 17.28 5.66
CA ARG A 14 55.03 16.06 6.44
C ARG A 14 53.67 16.05 7.14
N GLU A 15 52.62 16.60 6.52
CA GLU A 15 51.28 16.09 6.82
C GLU A 15 51.09 14.77 6.09
N ALA A 16 51.50 13.72 6.80
CA ALA A 16 51.30 12.33 6.47
C ALA A 16 49.88 12.13 5.91
N THR A 17 49.81 11.64 4.68
CA THR A 17 48.66 10.98 4.08
C THR A 17 48.26 9.80 4.98
N ARG A 18 47.57 10.08 6.09
CA ARG A 18 46.95 9.06 6.92
C ARG A 18 45.94 8.35 6.01
N PRO A 19 45.99 7.02 5.86
CA PRO A 19 45.03 6.30 5.06
C PRO A 19 43.64 6.51 5.66
N ALA A 20 42.84 7.38 5.04
CA ALA A 20 41.50 7.77 5.50
C ALA A 20 40.46 6.65 5.42
N GLY A 21 40.86 5.40 5.13
CA GLY A 21 39.97 4.26 4.92
C GLY A 21 39.68 3.41 6.16
N SER A 22 40.57 3.36 7.16
CA SER A 22 40.43 2.40 8.28
C SER A 22 39.56 2.90 9.44
N SER A 23 39.40 4.21 9.61
CA SER A 23 38.64 4.78 10.72
C SER A 23 37.13 4.83 10.49
N SER A 24 36.65 4.76 9.24
CA SER A 24 35.22 4.83 8.93
C SER A 24 34.49 3.50 9.22
N HIS A 25 35.14 2.37 8.92
CA HIS A 25 34.59 1.03 9.15
C HIS A 25 34.47 0.69 10.64
N LYS A 26 35.52 0.97 11.43
CA LYS A 26 35.48 0.78 12.89
C LYS A 26 34.37 1.61 13.55
N ARG A 27 34.27 2.90 13.20
CA ARG A 27 33.19 3.78 13.70
C ARG A 27 31.79 3.29 13.33
N LEU A 28 31.62 2.67 12.16
CA LEU A 28 30.33 2.10 11.78
C LEU A 28 29.99 0.88 12.63
N ILE A 29 30.95 -0.02 12.83
CA ILE A 29 30.79 -1.23 13.65
C ILE A 29 30.46 -0.83 15.10
N ASP A 30 31.20 0.11 15.69
CA ASP A 30 30.97 0.58 17.05
C ASP A 30 29.57 1.24 17.20
N GLN A 31 29.13 1.99 16.18
CA GLN A 31 27.78 2.57 16.15
C GLN A 31 26.68 1.52 16.03
N LEU A 32 26.92 0.44 15.28
CA LEU A 32 25.98 -0.67 15.14
C LEU A 32 25.89 -1.47 16.44
N TRP A 33 27.01 -1.74 17.11
CA TRP A 33 27.02 -2.38 18.43
C TRP A 33 26.29 -1.55 19.48
N LEU A 34 26.53 -0.24 19.51
CA LEU A 34 25.81 0.65 20.42
C LEU A 34 24.31 0.64 20.11
N ALA A 35 23.93 0.65 18.83
CA ALA A 35 22.52 0.56 18.43
C ALA A 35 21.86 -0.75 18.87
N LEU A 36 22.57 -1.88 18.80
CA LEU A 36 22.06 -3.20 19.22
C LEU A 36 21.72 -3.25 20.72
N LEU A 37 22.40 -2.46 21.57
CA LEU A 37 22.11 -2.39 23.00
C LEU A 37 21.10 -1.30 23.34
N VAL A 38 21.27 -0.12 22.74
CA VAL A 38 20.47 1.07 23.05
C VAL A 38 19.03 0.92 22.53
N VAL A 39 18.85 0.41 21.30
CA VAL A 39 17.53 0.34 20.68
C VAL A 39 16.55 -0.57 21.45
N PRO A 40 16.90 -1.82 21.81
CA PRO A 40 16.01 -2.67 22.60
C PRO A 40 15.71 -2.10 23.98
N PHE A 41 16.70 -1.47 24.63
CA PHE A 41 16.50 -0.81 25.92
C PHE A 41 15.48 0.33 25.83
N PHE A 42 15.59 1.21 24.82
CA PHE A 42 14.63 2.30 24.60
C PHE A 42 13.25 1.78 24.19
N ALA A 43 13.17 0.71 23.40
CA ALA A 43 11.90 0.06 23.06
C ALA A 43 11.22 -0.49 24.32
N TRP A 44 11.99 -1.18 25.17
CA TRP A 44 11.50 -1.68 26.45
C TRP A 44 11.03 -0.53 27.35
N LEU A 45 11.81 0.55 27.49
CA LEU A 45 11.45 1.70 28.32
C LEU A 45 10.15 2.37 27.83
N THR A 46 9.99 2.50 26.52
CA THR A 46 8.81 3.13 25.91
C THR A 46 7.55 2.28 26.14
N LEU A 47 7.64 0.96 25.96
CA LEU A 47 6.53 0.06 26.29
C LEU A 47 6.27 -0.02 27.79
N ALA A 48 7.32 -0.05 28.61
CA ALA A 48 7.19 -0.05 30.06
C ALA A 48 6.39 1.19 30.49
N ALA A 49 6.70 2.38 29.98
CA ALA A 49 5.90 3.58 30.20
C ALA A 49 4.46 3.42 29.67
N GLY A 50 4.29 2.84 28.48
CA GLY A 50 2.97 2.69 27.86
C GLY A 50 2.02 1.75 28.58
N TYR A 51 2.52 0.66 29.15
CA TYR A 51 1.75 -0.29 29.95
C TYR A 51 1.42 0.23 31.36
N GLN A 52 1.86 1.43 31.73
CA GLN A 52 1.44 2.07 32.99
C GLN A 52 0.11 2.81 32.89
N PHE A 53 -0.43 2.98 31.68
CA PHE A 53 -1.71 3.65 31.50
C PHE A 53 -2.85 2.63 31.54
N PRO A 54 -3.88 2.87 32.40
CA PRO A 54 -5.06 2.03 32.41
C PRO A 54 -5.79 2.18 31.08
N VAL A 55 -6.40 1.09 30.63
CA VAL A 55 -7.09 1.04 29.35
C VAL A 55 -8.45 0.40 29.48
N THR A 56 -9.39 0.91 28.69
CA THR A 56 -10.71 0.31 28.54
C THR A 56 -10.95 -0.10 27.09
N VAL A 57 -11.18 -1.39 26.87
CA VAL A 57 -11.70 -1.96 25.62
C VAL A 57 -13.19 -1.90 25.64
N ASN A 58 -13.80 -1.45 24.55
CA ASN A 58 -15.22 -1.62 24.30
C ASN A 58 -15.41 -1.98 22.84
N GLU A 59 -15.51 -3.28 22.57
CA GLU A 59 -15.59 -3.81 21.20
C GLU A 59 -16.90 -4.54 21.00
N SER A 60 -17.56 -4.25 19.89
CA SER A 60 -18.67 -5.07 19.41
C SER A 60 -18.11 -6.39 18.90
N LEU A 61 -18.60 -7.49 19.44
CA LEU A 61 -18.22 -8.84 19.00
C LEU A 61 -18.78 -9.14 17.61
N ALA A 62 -19.81 -8.40 17.17
CA ALA A 62 -20.33 -8.47 15.81
C ALA A 62 -19.53 -7.66 14.78
N ALA A 63 -18.55 -6.84 15.19
CA ALA A 63 -17.74 -6.07 14.26
C ALA A 63 -17.02 -6.96 13.23
N ASN A 64 -16.97 -6.49 11.98
CA ASN A 64 -16.23 -7.12 10.90
C ASN A 64 -15.61 -6.05 9.98
N PRO A 65 -14.27 -5.92 9.95
CA PRO A 65 -13.28 -6.72 10.68
C PRO A 65 -13.30 -6.38 12.17
N SER A 66 -12.78 -7.28 13.02
CA SER A 66 -12.63 -7.06 14.46
C SER A 66 -11.15 -7.04 14.82
N PRO A 67 -10.69 -6.20 15.77
CA PRO A 67 -9.35 -6.32 16.33
C PRO A 67 -9.20 -7.56 17.23
N LEU A 68 -10.31 -8.22 17.57
CA LEU A 68 -10.33 -9.47 18.31
C LEU A 68 -10.22 -10.64 17.34
N SER A 69 -9.53 -11.71 17.75
CA SER A 69 -9.57 -12.96 17.00
C SER A 69 -10.47 -13.98 17.67
N PHE A 70 -11.17 -14.74 16.83
CA PHE A 70 -12.19 -15.68 17.25
C PHE A 70 -11.85 -17.09 16.77
N ARG A 71 -12.09 -18.10 17.61
CA ARG A 71 -12.10 -19.52 17.23
C ARG A 71 -13.37 -20.15 17.78
N GLY A 72 -14.00 -21.02 17.01
CA GLY A 72 -15.28 -21.62 17.42
C GLY A 72 -16.42 -20.60 17.49
N VAL A 73 -16.38 -19.59 16.63
CA VAL A 73 -17.41 -18.55 16.54
C VAL A 73 -17.80 -18.41 15.07
N TYR A 74 -19.10 -18.37 14.79
CA TYR A 74 -19.63 -18.20 13.45
C TYR A 74 -19.44 -16.74 12.94
N PRO A 75 -19.53 -16.52 11.62
CA PRO A 75 -19.57 -15.17 11.05
C PRO A 75 -20.71 -14.31 11.66
N PRO A 76 -20.58 -12.98 11.63
CA PRO A 76 -21.58 -12.09 12.20
C PRO A 76 -22.85 -12.10 11.34
N GLU A 77 -24.00 -12.10 12.01
CA GLU A 77 -25.33 -12.12 11.37
C GLU A 77 -26.30 -11.17 12.06
N ALA A 78 -27.40 -10.86 11.39
CA ALA A 78 -28.51 -10.12 11.99
C ALA A 78 -29.28 -11.02 12.96
N GLY A 79 -29.60 -10.49 14.14
CA GLY A 79 -30.38 -11.16 15.18
C GLY A 79 -31.38 -10.22 15.84
N ALA A 80 -32.13 -10.74 16.81
CA ALA A 80 -33.22 -10.01 17.47
C ALA A 80 -32.80 -8.74 18.22
N PHE A 81 -31.51 -8.57 18.53
CA PHE A 81 -30.94 -7.44 19.29
C PHE A 81 -29.92 -6.64 18.49
N GLY A 82 -29.98 -6.71 17.16
CA GLY A 82 -28.97 -6.15 16.27
C GLY A 82 -28.04 -7.23 15.75
N PHE A 83 -26.77 -6.90 15.52
CA PHE A 83 -25.82 -7.85 14.97
C PHE A 83 -25.15 -8.66 16.06
N GLN A 84 -24.94 -9.95 15.78
CA GLN A 84 -24.41 -10.89 16.75
C GLN A 84 -23.53 -11.95 16.09
N ARG A 85 -22.73 -12.65 16.92
CA ARG A 85 -22.01 -13.86 16.52
C ARG A 85 -22.39 -15.02 17.41
N TRP A 86 -22.77 -16.15 16.83
CA TRP A 86 -22.97 -17.37 17.60
C TRP A 86 -21.65 -18.06 17.90
N THR A 87 -21.48 -18.53 19.13
CA THR A 87 -20.43 -19.51 19.46
C THR A 87 -20.84 -20.91 18.99
N THR A 88 -19.86 -21.79 18.82
CA THR A 88 -20.06 -23.23 18.92
C THR A 88 -20.08 -23.64 20.41
N GLU A 89 -19.94 -24.94 20.69
CA GLU A 89 -19.81 -25.45 22.07
C GLU A 89 -18.54 -24.97 22.78
N GLN A 90 -17.48 -24.73 21.99
CA GLN A 90 -16.18 -24.26 22.47
C GLN A 90 -15.77 -23.06 21.64
N ALA A 91 -15.77 -21.89 22.27
CA ALA A 91 -15.34 -20.66 21.64
C ALA A 91 -14.15 -20.03 22.38
N GLN A 92 -13.38 -19.26 21.63
CA GLN A 92 -12.27 -18.50 22.14
C GLN A 92 -12.33 -17.08 21.59
N ILE A 93 -12.19 -16.10 22.47
CA ILE A 93 -12.03 -14.69 22.13
C ILE A 93 -10.63 -14.27 22.60
N ARG A 94 -9.77 -13.88 21.66
CA ARG A 94 -8.42 -13.38 21.95
C ARG A 94 -8.39 -11.87 21.77
N VAL A 95 -7.91 -11.18 22.79
CA VAL A 95 -7.72 -9.74 22.81
C VAL A 95 -6.21 -9.44 22.81
N PRO A 96 -5.68 -8.81 21.75
CA PRO A 96 -4.24 -8.63 21.59
C PRO A 96 -3.67 -7.53 22.51
N GLY A 97 -2.48 -7.77 23.07
CA GLY A 97 -1.66 -6.76 23.72
C GLY A 97 -2.25 -6.09 24.97
N VAL A 98 -3.19 -6.72 25.66
CA VAL A 98 -3.83 -6.19 26.89
C VAL A 98 -2.79 -5.92 27.99
N GLY A 99 -1.81 -6.81 28.14
CA GLY A 99 -0.78 -6.77 29.18
C GLY A 99 -1.10 -7.63 30.38
N SER A 100 -0.18 -7.70 31.35
CA SER A 100 -0.25 -8.60 32.51
C SER A 100 -0.96 -8.01 33.74
N ALA A 101 -1.42 -6.75 33.66
CA ALA A 101 -2.17 -6.10 34.73
C ALA A 101 -3.47 -6.87 35.02
N PRO A 102 -4.01 -6.80 36.26
CA PRO A 102 -5.37 -7.28 36.50
C PRO A 102 -6.38 -6.39 35.75
N PHE A 103 -7.47 -6.98 35.28
CA PHE A 103 -8.54 -6.26 34.59
C PHE A 103 -9.91 -6.87 34.85
N GLU A 104 -10.94 -6.08 34.59
CA GLU A 104 -12.33 -6.49 34.63
C GLU A 104 -12.81 -6.76 33.21
N VAL A 105 -13.44 -7.90 32.98
CA VAL A 105 -14.10 -8.27 31.72
C VAL A 105 -15.59 -8.15 31.94
N ARG A 106 -16.27 -7.38 31.10
CA ARG A 106 -17.71 -7.33 31.00
C ARG A 106 -18.10 -7.94 29.66
N LEU A 107 -18.68 -9.13 29.70
CA LEU A 107 -19.13 -9.85 28.51
C LEU A 107 -20.65 -9.78 28.44
N ARG A 108 -21.18 -9.31 27.32
CA ARG A 108 -22.62 -9.31 27.02
C ARG A 108 -22.92 -10.39 25.99
N PHE A 109 -23.81 -11.30 26.35
CA PHE A 109 -24.21 -12.44 25.52
C PHE A 109 -25.68 -12.78 25.70
N PHE A 110 -26.24 -13.51 24.76
CA PHE A 110 -27.66 -13.85 24.68
C PHE A 110 -27.88 -15.36 24.68
N GLY A 111 -28.77 -15.82 25.57
CA GLY A 111 -29.29 -17.19 25.57
C GLY A 111 -30.59 -17.27 24.76
N TYR A 112 -30.62 -18.16 23.76
CA TYR A 112 -31.77 -18.32 22.87
C TYR A 112 -33.01 -18.84 23.62
N PRO A 113 -34.22 -18.30 23.39
CA PRO A 113 -35.42 -18.66 24.15
C PRO A 113 -35.82 -20.14 24.06
N ASP A 114 -35.65 -20.75 22.88
CA ASP A 114 -36.03 -22.15 22.65
C ASP A 114 -34.89 -23.13 22.98
N ALA A 115 -33.78 -22.65 23.52
CA ALA A 115 -32.70 -23.53 23.93
C ALA A 115 -33.04 -24.25 25.26
N PRO A 116 -32.42 -25.42 25.52
CA PRO A 116 -32.61 -26.13 26.78
C PRO A 116 -32.32 -25.23 28.01
N PRO A 117 -33.16 -25.27 29.06
CA PRO A 117 -33.06 -24.35 30.20
C PRO A 117 -31.89 -24.66 31.15
N GLU A 118 -31.32 -25.87 31.09
CA GLU A 118 -30.25 -26.33 31.99
C GLU A 118 -28.87 -26.28 31.30
N ARG A 119 -28.52 -25.14 30.70
CA ARG A 119 -27.20 -24.97 30.07
C ARG A 119 -26.30 -24.12 30.95
N VAL A 120 -25.14 -24.65 31.28
CA VAL A 120 -24.10 -23.92 32.02
C VAL A 120 -23.07 -23.39 31.04
N VAL A 121 -22.74 -22.09 31.14
CA VAL A 121 -21.59 -21.50 30.46
C VAL A 121 -20.43 -21.45 31.44
N ARG A 122 -19.31 -22.05 31.04
CA ARG A 122 -18.03 -22.00 31.74
C ARG A 122 -17.11 -21.03 31.02
N LEU A 123 -16.66 -20.02 31.75
CA LEU A 123 -15.75 -18.98 31.27
C LEU A 123 -14.39 -19.20 31.90
N SER A 124 -13.35 -19.35 31.10
CA SER A 124 -12.00 -19.65 31.58
C SER A 124 -10.92 -18.89 30.81
N SER A 125 -9.73 -18.81 31.40
CA SER A 125 -8.52 -18.33 30.73
C SER A 125 -7.37 -19.29 31.05
N GLY A 126 -6.84 -19.93 30.01
CA GLY A 126 -5.95 -21.08 30.18
C GLY A 126 -6.63 -22.18 31.00
N ALA A 127 -5.97 -22.64 32.07
CA ALA A 127 -6.52 -23.64 32.98
C ALA A 127 -7.41 -23.05 34.09
N GLN A 128 -7.44 -21.73 34.26
CA GLN A 128 -8.18 -21.09 35.34
C GLN A 128 -9.63 -20.82 34.94
N VAL A 129 -10.57 -21.35 35.72
CA VAL A 129 -12.00 -21.02 35.60
C VAL A 129 -12.23 -19.65 36.24
N LEU A 130 -12.82 -18.73 35.48
CA LEU A 130 -13.16 -17.39 35.94
C LEU A 130 -14.60 -17.33 36.45
N ALA A 131 -15.52 -18.02 35.79
CA ALA A 131 -16.90 -18.17 36.23
C ALA A 131 -17.57 -19.40 35.61
N GLU A 132 -18.60 -19.89 36.29
CA GLU A 132 -19.50 -20.92 35.82
C GLU A 132 -20.92 -20.51 36.22
N MET A 133 -21.84 -20.42 35.26
CA MET A 133 -23.19 -19.94 35.52
C MET A 133 -24.22 -20.53 34.57
N GLN A 134 -25.47 -20.58 35.03
CA GLN A 134 -26.61 -20.97 34.20
C GLN A 134 -26.89 -19.91 33.12
N VAL A 135 -27.06 -20.35 31.88
CA VAL A 135 -27.44 -19.52 30.73
C VAL A 135 -28.95 -19.33 30.77
N ARG A 136 -29.39 -18.14 31.20
CA ARG A 136 -30.79 -17.74 31.12
C ARG A 136 -31.22 -17.42 29.69
N ASN A 137 -32.52 -17.57 29.43
CA ASN A 137 -33.15 -17.04 28.22
C ASN A 137 -33.10 -15.50 28.28
N GLY A 138 -32.64 -14.86 27.21
CA GLY A 138 -32.52 -13.40 27.17
C GLY A 138 -31.08 -12.89 27.19
N MET A 139 -30.97 -11.56 27.18
CA MET A 139 -29.68 -10.86 27.25
C MET A 139 -29.11 -10.95 28.66
N GLN A 140 -27.83 -11.27 28.76
CA GLN A 140 -27.11 -11.40 30.01
C GLN A 140 -25.78 -10.68 29.94
N GLU A 141 -25.37 -10.12 31.07
CA GLU A 141 -24.11 -9.45 31.23
C GLU A 141 -23.38 -10.06 32.42
N VAL A 142 -22.14 -10.49 32.20
CA VAL A 142 -21.27 -11.04 33.23
C VAL A 142 -20.05 -10.15 33.42
N TRP A 143 -19.71 -9.93 34.69
CA TRP A 143 -18.54 -9.17 35.12
C TRP A 143 -17.55 -10.14 35.75
N LEU A 144 -16.39 -10.29 35.11
CA LEU A 144 -15.32 -11.18 35.54
C LEU A 144 -14.14 -10.34 36.01
N LEU A 145 -13.62 -10.62 37.19
CA LEU A 145 -12.31 -10.11 37.58
C LEU A 145 -11.24 -11.09 37.11
N VAL A 146 -10.32 -10.62 36.27
CA VAL A 146 -9.21 -11.39 35.75
C VAL A 146 -7.95 -11.01 36.54
N PRO A 147 -7.38 -11.96 37.32
CA PRO A 147 -6.13 -11.74 38.03
C PRO A 147 -4.96 -11.36 37.11
N ALA A 148 -3.97 -10.69 37.69
CA ALA A 148 -2.72 -10.40 37.00
C ALA A 148 -2.02 -11.69 36.56
N GLY A 149 -1.36 -11.65 35.40
CA GLY A 149 -0.57 -12.78 34.89
C GLY A 149 -1.33 -13.87 34.13
N LEU A 150 -2.64 -13.73 33.92
CA LEU A 150 -3.41 -14.63 33.04
C LEU A 150 -3.29 -14.31 31.54
N SER A 151 -2.75 -13.14 31.20
CA SER A 151 -2.36 -12.82 29.83
C SER A 151 -1.04 -13.51 29.47
N ASP A 152 -0.84 -13.84 28.21
CA ASP A 152 0.41 -14.42 27.73
C ASP A 152 1.59 -13.45 27.99
N PRO A 153 2.67 -13.88 28.67
CA PRO A 153 3.73 -12.97 29.11
C PRO A 153 4.58 -12.40 27.96
N ALA A 154 4.59 -13.06 26.79
CA ALA A 154 5.38 -12.61 25.64
C ALA A 154 4.59 -11.61 24.79
N SER A 155 3.36 -11.95 24.42
CA SER A 155 2.49 -11.13 23.57
C SER A 155 1.64 -10.12 24.33
N GLY A 156 1.35 -10.39 25.61
CA GLY A 156 0.40 -9.61 26.40
C GLY A 156 -1.06 -9.92 26.06
N ASP A 157 -1.32 -10.97 25.28
CA ASP A 157 -2.65 -11.29 24.81
C ASP A 157 -3.49 -11.95 25.90
N PHE A 158 -4.74 -11.50 26.03
CA PHE A 158 -5.72 -12.17 26.87
C PHE A 158 -6.58 -13.10 26.03
N VAL A 159 -6.86 -14.28 26.55
CA VAL A 159 -7.67 -15.30 25.90
C VAL A 159 -8.79 -15.69 26.83
N LEU A 160 -10.03 -15.42 26.42
CA LEU A 160 -11.25 -15.88 27.08
C LEU A 160 -11.79 -17.10 26.33
N ASN A 161 -11.84 -18.23 27.01
CA ASN A 161 -12.48 -19.44 26.53
C ASN A 161 -13.91 -19.50 27.07
N LEU A 162 -14.84 -19.92 26.22
CA LEU A 162 -16.24 -20.13 26.53
C LEU A 162 -16.59 -21.57 26.19
N GLU A 163 -17.07 -22.32 27.18
CA GLU A 163 -17.59 -23.67 27.00
C GLU A 163 -19.07 -23.67 27.38
N VAL A 164 -19.94 -24.06 26.45
CA VAL A 164 -21.39 -24.12 26.67
C VAL A 164 -21.98 -25.27 25.86
N PRO A 165 -22.87 -26.10 26.42
CA PRO A 165 -23.55 -27.13 25.65
C PRO A 165 -24.27 -26.55 24.43
N GLY A 166 -24.02 -27.13 23.26
CA GLY A 166 -24.63 -26.70 22.02
C GLY A 166 -26.11 -27.07 21.94
N PHE A 167 -26.86 -26.31 21.16
CA PHE A 167 -28.23 -26.65 20.79
C PHE A 167 -28.46 -26.38 19.30
N ARG A 168 -29.53 -26.95 18.75
CA ARG A 168 -29.94 -26.74 17.36
C ARG A 168 -31.30 -26.02 17.36
N VAL A 169 -31.46 -25.09 16.44
CA VAL A 169 -32.74 -24.45 16.15
C VAL A 169 -33.36 -25.19 14.97
N THR A 170 -34.69 -25.30 14.92
CA THR A 170 -35.44 -26.07 13.90
C THR A 170 -35.00 -25.75 12.47
N ASP A 171 -34.71 -24.48 12.17
CA ASP A 171 -34.35 -24.00 10.83
C ASP A 171 -32.85 -23.66 10.67
N ASP A 172 -32.00 -24.01 11.66
CA ASP A 172 -30.56 -23.75 11.61
C ASP A 172 -29.77 -25.07 11.77
N PRO A 173 -29.04 -25.51 10.73
CA PRO A 173 -28.26 -26.76 10.80
C PRO A 173 -27.01 -26.64 11.69
N ARG A 174 -26.65 -25.44 12.15
CA ARG A 174 -25.48 -25.19 13.00
C ARG A 174 -25.74 -25.66 14.43
N LEU A 175 -24.65 -26.02 15.12
CA LEU A 175 -24.68 -26.29 16.56
C LEU A 175 -24.29 -25.00 17.28
N LEU A 176 -25.28 -24.34 17.89
CA LEU A 176 -25.14 -23.00 18.46
C LEU A 176 -24.92 -23.08 19.97
N GLY A 177 -24.04 -22.25 20.51
CA GLY A 177 -23.84 -22.08 21.95
C GLY A 177 -24.61 -20.89 22.51
N VAL A 178 -23.93 -19.75 22.65
CA VAL A 178 -24.52 -18.46 23.00
C VAL A 178 -24.25 -17.44 21.90
N SER A 179 -25.10 -16.42 21.82
CA SER A 179 -24.88 -15.29 20.93
C SER A 179 -24.04 -14.23 21.64
N LEU A 180 -22.97 -13.76 21.00
CA LEU A 180 -22.04 -12.76 21.51
C LEU A 180 -22.37 -11.39 20.93
N ASP A 181 -22.39 -10.38 21.79
CA ASP A 181 -22.75 -9.00 21.42
C ASP A 181 -21.61 -8.02 21.70
N GLN A 182 -21.19 -7.91 22.96
CA GLN A 182 -20.22 -6.89 23.38
C GLN A 182 -19.20 -7.44 24.37
N LEU A 183 -17.95 -7.00 24.22
CA LEU A 183 -16.88 -7.22 25.19
C LEU A 183 -16.32 -5.87 25.63
N THR A 184 -16.40 -5.61 26.92
CA THR A 184 -15.69 -4.50 27.55
C THR A 184 -14.59 -5.07 28.45
N LEU A 185 -13.38 -4.51 28.38
CA LEU A 185 -12.30 -4.82 29.32
C LEU A 185 -11.87 -3.52 29.97
N SER A 186 -11.66 -3.49 31.28
CA SER A 186 -11.13 -2.30 31.96
C SER A 186 -9.96 -2.70 32.85
N SER A 187 -8.77 -2.16 32.56
CA SER A 187 -7.60 -2.39 33.40
C SER A 187 -7.82 -1.83 34.81
N ARG A 188 -7.54 -2.66 35.81
CA ARG A 188 -7.59 -2.32 37.24
C ARG A 188 -6.16 -2.20 37.77
N GLN A 189 -5.32 -1.44 37.06
CA GLN A 189 -3.90 -1.37 37.38
C GLN A 189 -3.65 -0.83 38.79
N GLN A 190 -2.92 -1.61 39.59
CA GLN A 190 -2.36 -1.19 40.87
C GLN A 190 -0.85 -1.47 40.82
N GLY A 191 -0.03 -0.41 40.84
CA GLY A 191 1.43 -0.51 40.78
C GLY A 191 2.01 -0.65 39.37
N MET A 192 3.32 -0.92 39.30
CA MET A 192 4.08 -1.00 38.05
C MET A 192 3.87 -2.34 37.36
N VAL A 193 3.50 -2.30 36.07
CA VAL A 193 3.27 -3.51 35.26
C VAL A 193 4.40 -3.65 34.23
N PRO A 194 5.12 -4.79 34.19
CA PRO A 194 6.15 -4.98 33.18
C PRO A 194 5.53 -5.11 31.78
N PRO A 195 6.15 -4.55 30.72
CA PRO A 195 5.65 -4.72 29.37
C PRO A 195 5.82 -6.19 28.91
N PRO A 196 4.95 -6.71 28.03
CA PRO A 196 5.13 -8.02 27.43
C PRO A 196 6.47 -8.12 26.70
N SER A 197 7.24 -9.17 26.99
CA SER A 197 8.64 -9.27 26.55
C SER A 197 8.77 -9.45 25.03
N GLY A 198 7.85 -10.19 24.42
CA GLY A 198 7.77 -10.39 22.98
C GLY A 198 7.40 -9.10 22.24
N MET A 199 6.49 -8.28 22.76
CA MET A 199 6.20 -6.96 22.18
C MET A 199 7.41 -6.01 22.28
N ALA A 200 8.14 -6.02 23.40
CA ALA A 200 9.37 -5.25 23.54
C ALA A 200 10.46 -5.69 22.56
N LEU A 201 10.61 -7.00 22.37
CA LEU A 201 11.50 -7.55 21.35
C LEU A 201 11.08 -7.11 19.94
N GLN A 202 9.80 -7.24 19.60
CA GLN A 202 9.27 -6.82 18.29
C GLN A 202 9.48 -5.33 18.03
N LEU A 203 9.18 -4.46 19.00
CA LEU A 203 9.41 -3.03 18.88
C LEU A 203 10.90 -2.69 18.73
N GLY A 204 11.77 -3.39 19.48
CA GLY A 204 13.22 -3.29 19.34
C GLY A 204 13.70 -3.71 17.94
N LEU A 205 13.14 -4.80 17.39
CA LEU A 205 13.41 -5.26 16.03
C LEU A 205 12.91 -4.26 14.98
N VAL A 206 11.72 -3.68 15.13
CA VAL A 206 11.21 -2.62 14.24
C VAL A 206 12.17 -1.43 14.19
N ALA A 207 12.63 -0.97 15.36
CA ALA A 207 13.57 0.14 15.45
C ALA A 207 14.95 -0.21 14.87
N LEU A 208 15.44 -1.43 15.09
CA LEU A 208 16.71 -1.91 14.54
C LEU A 208 16.66 -2.08 13.02
N LEU A 209 15.65 -2.79 12.50
CA LEU A 209 15.50 -3.05 11.07
C LEU A 209 15.28 -1.75 10.29
N SER A 210 14.48 -0.82 10.82
CA SER A 210 14.32 0.51 10.22
C SER A 210 15.65 1.28 10.20
N LEU A 211 16.42 1.24 11.29
CA LEU A 211 17.73 1.90 11.37
C LEU A 211 18.67 1.35 10.30
N LEU A 212 18.76 0.01 10.19
CA LEU A 212 19.60 -0.65 9.20
C LEU A 212 19.17 -0.30 7.77
N ALA A 213 17.88 -0.38 7.45
CA ALA A 213 17.36 -0.05 6.14
C ALA A 213 17.64 1.42 5.75
N LEU A 214 17.47 2.37 6.69
CA LEU A 214 17.79 3.79 6.47
C LEU A 214 19.30 3.99 6.26
N ARG A 215 20.15 3.34 7.06
CA ARG A 215 21.61 3.44 6.95
C ARG A 215 22.13 2.87 5.62
N ILE A 216 21.65 1.70 5.22
CA ILE A 216 22.00 1.07 3.94
C ILE A 216 21.56 1.93 2.76
N SER A 217 20.40 2.59 2.87
CA SER A 217 19.92 3.56 1.87
C SER A 217 20.78 4.81 1.74
N GLY A 218 21.69 5.07 2.69
CA GLY A 218 22.61 6.21 2.69
C GLY A 218 22.18 7.37 3.59
N VAL A 219 21.18 7.19 4.45
CA VAL A 219 20.77 8.21 5.44
C VAL A 219 21.85 8.38 6.50
N ALA A 220 22.18 9.62 6.86
CA ALA A 220 23.17 9.92 7.90
C ALA A 220 22.76 9.30 9.25
N THR A 221 23.72 8.75 10.01
CA THR A 221 23.45 8.00 11.25
C THR A 221 22.54 8.74 12.22
N ARG A 222 22.79 10.03 12.46
CA ARG A 222 21.97 10.85 13.38
C ARG A 222 20.52 10.94 12.94
N ILE A 223 20.26 11.11 11.65
CA ILE A 223 18.91 11.18 11.09
C ILE A 223 18.26 9.80 11.14
N ALA A 224 18.99 8.74 10.78
CA ALA A 224 18.47 7.38 10.83
C ALA A 224 18.08 6.97 12.26
N LEU A 225 18.94 7.24 13.24
CA LEU A 225 18.63 7.04 14.67
C LEU A 225 17.42 7.86 15.11
N GLY A 226 17.34 9.13 14.70
CA GLY A 226 16.20 9.99 15.03
C GLY A 226 14.87 9.48 14.45
N LEU A 227 14.86 9.05 13.19
CA LEU A 227 13.66 8.51 12.54
C LEU A 227 13.26 7.14 13.12
N SER A 228 14.20 6.24 13.35
CA SER A 228 13.94 4.94 13.98
C SER A 228 13.51 5.09 15.43
N GLY A 229 14.11 6.02 16.17
CA GLY A 229 13.69 6.37 17.53
C GLY A 229 12.29 6.98 17.55
N LEU A 230 11.97 7.88 16.62
CA LEU A 230 10.62 8.44 16.48
C LEU A 230 9.58 7.36 16.15
N LEU A 231 9.90 6.43 15.25
CA LEU A 231 9.04 5.29 14.95
C LEU A 231 8.83 4.41 16.18
N CYS A 232 9.91 4.12 16.93
CA CYS A 232 9.87 3.33 18.16
C CYS A 232 8.99 4.00 19.24
N VAL A 233 9.23 5.28 19.50
CA VAL A 233 8.46 6.07 20.46
C VAL A 233 7.01 6.19 20.03
N GLY A 234 6.76 6.51 18.75
CA GLY A 234 5.41 6.61 18.20
C GLY A 234 4.63 5.29 18.32
N ALA A 235 5.22 4.17 17.91
CA ALA A 235 4.59 2.86 18.03
C ALA A 235 4.37 2.47 19.51
N GLY A 236 5.33 2.73 20.40
CA GLY A 236 5.17 2.46 21.83
C GLY A 236 4.12 3.36 22.49
N LEU A 237 3.97 4.62 22.06
CA LEU A 237 2.89 5.51 22.49
C LEU A 237 1.52 5.06 21.97
N LEU A 238 1.44 4.50 20.76
CA LEU A 238 0.20 3.89 20.25
C LEU A 238 -0.17 2.64 21.06
N VAL A 239 0.82 1.80 21.40
CA VAL A 239 0.62 0.70 22.36
C VAL A 239 0.19 1.26 23.73
N ALA A 240 0.67 2.43 24.14
CA ALA A 240 0.22 3.08 25.39
C ALA A 240 -1.25 3.55 25.37
N GLY A 241 -1.91 3.61 24.21
CA GLY A 241 -3.25 4.22 24.05
C GLY A 241 -3.23 5.72 23.72
N GLY A 242 -2.05 6.31 23.47
CA GLY A 242 -1.90 7.68 22.97
C GLY A 242 -2.37 8.79 23.92
N GLY A 243 -2.43 8.52 25.23
CA GLY A 243 -2.98 9.44 26.23
C GLY A 243 -4.51 9.57 26.21
N SER A 244 -5.18 8.92 25.25
CA SER A 244 -6.62 8.72 25.25
C SER A 244 -6.93 7.41 25.96
N THR A 245 -8.08 7.32 26.65
CA THR A 245 -8.58 6.07 27.21
C THR A 245 -8.99 5.04 26.15
N SER A 246 -8.84 5.36 24.86
CA SER A 246 -9.21 4.49 23.74
C SER A 246 -8.17 3.40 23.50
N ILE A 247 -8.50 2.17 23.89
CA ILE A 247 -7.68 0.98 23.60
C ILE A 247 -7.49 0.72 22.11
N ALA A 248 -8.33 1.26 21.23
CA ALA A 248 -8.40 0.81 19.84
C ALA A 248 -7.02 0.91 19.19
N LEU A 249 -6.29 1.99 19.49
CA LEU A 249 -4.91 2.20 19.06
C LEU A 249 -3.92 1.17 19.63
N ARG A 250 -4.08 0.72 20.88
CA ARG A 250 -3.24 -0.33 21.48
C ARG A 250 -3.46 -1.67 20.79
N LEU A 251 -4.73 -2.05 20.55
CA LEU A 251 -5.05 -3.30 19.83
C LEU A 251 -4.48 -3.25 18.41
N GLN A 252 -4.66 -2.13 17.69
CA GLN A 252 -4.10 -1.96 16.36
C GLN A 252 -2.57 -2.02 16.36
N ALA A 253 -1.91 -1.35 17.32
CA ALA A 253 -0.46 -1.38 17.41
C ALA A 253 0.07 -2.79 17.71
N ALA A 254 -0.59 -3.53 18.61
CA ALA A 254 -0.24 -4.91 18.94
C ALA A 254 -0.36 -5.84 17.71
N LEU A 255 -1.42 -5.68 16.90
CA LEU A 255 -1.59 -6.41 15.64
C LEU A 255 -0.58 -5.99 14.56
N ALA A 256 -0.22 -4.70 14.50
CA ALA A 256 0.67 -4.16 13.49
C ALA A 256 2.15 -4.48 13.74
N LEU A 257 2.60 -4.62 14.99
CA LEU A 257 4.01 -4.88 15.34
C LEU A 257 4.62 -6.11 14.64
N PRO A 258 4.02 -7.32 14.70
CA PRO A 258 4.58 -8.48 14.00
C PRO A 258 4.61 -8.27 12.48
N VAL A 259 3.59 -7.60 11.92
CA VAL A 259 3.54 -7.25 10.49
C VAL A 259 4.66 -6.29 10.11
N LEU A 260 4.93 -5.27 10.93
CA LEU A 260 6.01 -4.31 10.71
C LEU A 260 7.39 -4.98 10.76
N VAL A 261 7.62 -5.92 11.67
CA VAL A 261 8.87 -6.70 11.70
C VAL A 261 9.06 -7.46 10.39
N GLU A 262 8.00 -8.12 9.92
CA GLU A 262 8.03 -8.87 8.66
C GLU A 262 8.31 -7.94 7.45
N VAL A 263 7.54 -6.86 7.32
CA VAL A 263 7.68 -5.88 6.24
C VAL A 263 9.07 -5.23 6.26
N LEU A 264 9.59 -4.86 7.42
CA LEU A 264 10.91 -4.24 7.55
C LEU A 264 12.03 -5.22 7.24
N THR A 265 11.81 -6.53 7.42
CA THR A 265 12.75 -7.56 6.97
C THR A 265 12.86 -7.57 5.45
N TYR A 266 11.73 -7.57 4.73
CA TYR A 266 11.75 -7.43 3.27
C TYR A 266 12.31 -6.07 2.82
N THR A 267 11.99 -5.01 3.55
CA THR A 267 12.49 -3.64 3.29
C THR A 267 14.01 -3.57 3.41
N LEU A 268 14.60 -4.30 4.36
CA LEU A 268 16.05 -4.40 4.51
C LEU A 268 16.69 -5.06 3.29
N VAL A 269 16.11 -6.15 2.80
CA VAL A 269 16.56 -6.82 1.55
C VAL A 269 16.45 -5.86 0.36
N LEU A 270 15.35 -5.11 0.25
CA LEU A 270 15.17 -4.09 -0.78
C LEU A 270 16.19 -2.95 -0.66
N ALA A 271 16.49 -2.48 0.55
CA ALA A 271 17.52 -1.48 0.78
C ALA A 271 18.90 -1.96 0.31
N LEU A 272 19.24 -3.22 0.61
CA LEU A 272 20.48 -3.86 0.16
C LEU A 272 20.56 -3.92 -1.36
N THR A 273 19.51 -4.38 -2.05
CA THR A 273 19.49 -4.47 -3.52
C THR A 273 19.63 -3.10 -4.18
N LEU A 274 18.95 -2.07 -3.67
CA LEU A 274 19.07 -0.68 -4.15
C LEU A 274 20.46 -0.07 -3.94
N ARG A 275 21.24 -0.61 -3.00
CA ARG A 275 22.60 -0.15 -2.69
C ARG A 275 23.68 -0.86 -3.52
N LEU A 276 23.42 -2.06 -4.05
CA LEU A 276 24.38 -2.83 -4.85
C LEU A 276 25.02 -2.05 -6.01
N PRO A 277 24.29 -1.23 -6.80
CA PRO A 277 24.89 -0.47 -7.89
C PRO A 277 25.94 0.54 -7.41
N ASP A 278 25.75 1.16 -6.24
CA ASP A 278 26.69 2.14 -5.68
C ASP A 278 27.98 1.47 -5.24
N LEU A 279 27.91 0.25 -4.68
CA LEU A 279 29.09 -0.50 -4.24
C LEU A 279 30.04 -0.82 -5.39
N ARG A 280 29.53 -0.87 -6.62
CA ARG A 280 30.32 -1.08 -7.84
C ARG A 280 30.93 0.22 -8.37
N GLN A 281 30.39 1.37 -7.99
CA GLN A 281 30.83 2.68 -8.48
C GLN A 281 31.87 3.30 -7.55
N HIS A 282 33.09 3.46 -8.05
CA HIS A 282 34.22 4.00 -7.29
C HIS A 282 34.26 5.55 -7.25
N ARG A 283 33.30 6.23 -7.86
CA ARG A 283 33.31 7.69 -8.02
C ARG A 283 32.22 8.35 -7.16
N PRO A 284 32.53 9.46 -6.47
CA PRO A 284 31.53 10.22 -5.74
C PRO A 284 30.46 10.73 -6.71
N MET A 285 29.21 10.37 -6.46
CA MET A 285 28.10 10.83 -7.30
C MET A 285 27.70 12.27 -6.91
N PRO A 286 27.59 13.19 -7.88
CA PRO A 286 26.99 14.50 -7.64
C PRO A 286 25.58 14.32 -7.04
N ASN A 287 25.11 15.20 -6.14
CA ASN A 287 23.75 15.12 -5.59
C ASN A 287 23.37 13.76 -4.96
N ALA A 288 24.30 13.10 -4.27
CA ALA A 288 24.05 11.83 -3.58
C ALA A 288 22.80 11.88 -2.67
N GLN A 289 22.52 13.03 -2.05
CA GLN A 289 21.33 13.24 -1.22
C GLN A 289 20.01 12.99 -1.95
N ALA A 290 19.90 13.40 -3.22
CA ALA A 290 18.70 13.17 -4.01
C ALA A 290 18.48 11.69 -4.30
N LEU A 291 19.55 10.93 -4.55
CA LEU A 291 19.47 9.47 -4.73
C LEU A 291 19.09 8.76 -3.43
N VAL A 292 19.58 9.22 -2.28
CA VAL A 292 19.11 8.74 -0.97
C VAL A 292 17.60 8.95 -0.84
N LEU A 293 17.09 10.12 -1.21
CA LEU A 293 15.64 10.38 -1.17
C LEU A 293 14.84 9.54 -2.15
N VAL A 294 15.36 9.27 -3.36
CA VAL A 294 14.71 8.31 -4.29
C VAL A 294 14.60 6.93 -3.63
N ARG A 295 15.67 6.43 -3.01
CA ARG A 295 15.63 5.15 -2.28
C ARG A 295 14.64 5.18 -1.13
N LEU A 296 14.63 6.27 -0.36
CA LEU A 296 13.66 6.42 0.72
C LEU A 296 12.22 6.42 0.21
N ALA A 297 11.94 7.05 -0.93
CA ALA A 297 10.63 6.97 -1.55
C ALA A 297 10.26 5.53 -1.94
N VAL A 298 11.20 4.77 -2.53
CA VAL A 298 11.00 3.33 -2.84
C VAL A 298 10.65 2.55 -1.58
N LEU A 299 11.46 2.67 -0.51
CA LEU A 299 11.23 1.96 0.74
C LEU A 299 9.92 2.38 1.41
N LEU A 300 9.57 3.67 1.36
CA LEU A 300 8.36 4.19 1.98
C LEU A 300 7.09 3.67 1.29
N ILE A 301 7.07 3.66 -0.06
CA ILE A 301 5.98 3.05 -0.83
C ILE A 301 5.86 1.58 -0.43
N PHE A 302 6.97 0.83 -0.48
CA PHE A 302 6.94 -0.59 -0.15
C PHE A 302 6.41 -0.86 1.27
N VAL A 303 6.95 -0.16 2.28
CA VAL A 303 6.56 -0.34 3.68
C VAL A 303 5.09 -0.01 3.89
N PHE A 304 4.61 1.13 3.41
CA PHE A 304 3.23 1.54 3.65
C PHE A 304 2.21 0.65 2.95
N ARG A 305 2.50 0.25 1.71
CA ARG A 305 1.61 -0.62 0.94
C ARG A 305 1.55 -2.01 1.54
N LEU A 306 2.71 -2.61 1.82
CA LEU A 306 2.75 -3.97 2.31
C LEU A 306 2.26 -4.09 3.75
N THR A 307 2.63 -3.15 4.64
CA THR A 307 2.09 -3.12 6.02
C THR A 307 0.57 -3.04 5.97
N GLY A 308 0.03 -2.19 5.09
CA GLY A 308 -1.40 -2.03 4.95
C GLY A 308 -2.12 -3.30 4.50
N MET A 309 -1.57 -3.99 3.51
CA MET A 309 -2.15 -5.22 2.96
C MET A 309 -1.97 -6.46 3.84
N LEU A 310 -0.96 -6.47 4.72
CA LEU A 310 -0.70 -7.58 5.64
C LEU A 310 -1.29 -7.35 7.04
N HIS A 311 -1.85 -6.17 7.30
CA HIS A 311 -2.49 -5.87 8.57
C HIS A 311 -3.65 -6.86 8.84
N PRO A 312 -3.80 -7.43 10.05
CA PRO A 312 -4.83 -8.46 10.30
C PRO A 312 -6.27 -8.00 10.09
N GLN A 313 -6.53 -6.70 10.22
CA GLN A 313 -7.85 -6.12 9.94
C GLN A 313 -8.07 -5.78 8.46
N PHE A 314 -7.08 -5.97 7.60
CA PHE A 314 -7.23 -5.71 6.17
C PHE A 314 -8.26 -6.66 5.55
N ILE A 315 -9.34 -6.09 5.03
CA ILE A 315 -10.35 -6.86 4.30
C ILE A 315 -9.81 -7.16 2.90
N ASN A 316 -9.69 -8.45 2.61
CA ASN A 316 -9.41 -8.91 1.27
C ASN A 316 -10.72 -8.94 0.47
N ILE A 317 -10.88 -8.05 -0.50
CA ILE A 317 -11.96 -8.19 -1.50
C ILE A 317 -11.55 -9.23 -2.54
N ASP A 318 -10.89 -8.82 -3.63
CA ASP A 318 -10.62 -9.75 -4.74
C ASP A 318 -9.37 -10.62 -4.54
N HIS A 319 -8.51 -10.36 -3.56
CA HIS A 319 -7.21 -11.02 -3.47
C HIS A 319 -7.31 -12.56 -3.49
N GLY A 320 -8.28 -13.12 -2.74
CA GLY A 320 -8.51 -14.57 -2.70
C GLY A 320 -9.04 -15.12 -4.02
N LEU A 321 -10.03 -14.45 -4.61
CA LEU A 321 -10.56 -14.79 -5.93
C LEU A 321 -9.42 -14.85 -6.97
N ARG A 322 -8.55 -13.85 -6.96
CA ARG A 322 -7.46 -13.72 -7.93
C ARG A 322 -6.35 -14.75 -7.72
N ALA A 323 -6.02 -15.08 -6.48
CA ALA A 323 -5.09 -16.16 -6.16
C ALA A 323 -5.65 -17.52 -6.63
N ASN A 324 -6.95 -17.77 -6.41
CA ASN A 324 -7.61 -18.97 -6.93
C ASN A 324 -7.60 -19.01 -8.47
N GLN A 325 -7.80 -17.87 -9.14
CA GLN A 325 -7.67 -17.79 -10.59
C GLN A 325 -6.25 -18.11 -11.07
N LEU A 326 -5.20 -17.69 -10.36
CA LEU A 326 -3.82 -18.08 -10.66
C LEU A 326 -3.61 -19.59 -10.53
N LEU A 327 -4.13 -20.21 -9.47
CA LEU A 327 -4.06 -21.67 -9.28
C LEU A 327 -4.81 -22.42 -10.38
N LEU A 328 -6.02 -21.98 -10.73
CA LEU A 328 -6.79 -22.56 -11.84
C LEU A 328 -6.05 -22.46 -13.18
N ILE A 329 -5.40 -21.32 -13.48
CA ILE A 329 -4.57 -21.18 -14.68
C ILE A 329 -3.39 -22.16 -14.63
N ALA A 330 -2.73 -22.29 -13.47
CA ALA A 330 -1.62 -23.23 -13.28
C ALA A 330 -2.06 -24.69 -13.48
N ASP A 331 -3.30 -25.01 -13.12
CA ASP A 331 -3.92 -26.33 -13.30
C ASP A 331 -4.48 -26.54 -14.73
N GLY A 332 -4.23 -25.62 -15.66
CA GLY A 332 -4.70 -25.70 -17.05
C GLY A 332 -6.17 -25.33 -17.27
N GLN A 333 -6.86 -24.78 -16.27
CA GLN A 333 -8.27 -24.36 -16.33
C GLN A 333 -8.42 -22.89 -16.77
N GLU A 334 -7.58 -22.43 -17.69
CA GLU A 334 -7.56 -21.04 -18.14
C GLU A 334 -8.92 -20.60 -18.73
N ALA A 335 -9.59 -21.48 -19.48
CA ALA A 335 -10.89 -21.18 -20.10
C ALA A 335 -11.95 -20.79 -19.06
N VAL A 336 -11.98 -21.48 -17.91
CA VAL A 336 -12.91 -21.21 -16.80
C VAL A 336 -12.64 -19.83 -16.19
N VAL A 337 -11.36 -19.48 -16.02
CA VAL A 337 -10.97 -18.17 -15.49
C VAL A 337 -11.35 -17.07 -16.47
N ARG A 338 -11.07 -17.27 -17.76
CA ARG A 338 -11.38 -16.33 -18.82
C ARG A 338 -12.88 -16.03 -18.91
N GLU A 339 -13.70 -17.06 -19.00
CA GLU A 339 -15.17 -16.93 -19.06
C GLU A 339 -15.71 -16.11 -17.89
N ARG A 340 -15.23 -16.35 -16.67
CA ARG A 340 -15.65 -15.60 -15.47
C ARG A 340 -15.19 -14.15 -15.49
N LEU A 341 -13.99 -13.86 -15.99
CA LEU A 341 -13.46 -12.49 -16.05
C LEU A 341 -14.13 -11.64 -17.14
N GLU A 342 -14.63 -12.27 -18.19
CA GLU A 342 -15.36 -11.59 -19.26
C GLU A 342 -16.71 -11.04 -18.79
N GLN A 343 -17.29 -11.61 -17.74
CA GLN A 343 -18.57 -11.19 -17.18
C GLN A 343 -18.39 -10.00 -16.21
N GLN A 344 -18.62 -8.78 -16.71
CA GLN A 344 -18.54 -7.54 -15.92
C GLN A 344 -19.94 -7.03 -15.54
N TYR A 345 -20.60 -7.72 -14.60
CA TYR A 345 -22.00 -7.42 -14.21
C TYR A 345 -22.23 -5.99 -13.70
N GLU A 346 -21.18 -5.32 -13.23
CA GLU A 346 -21.21 -3.93 -12.75
C GLU A 346 -21.61 -2.93 -13.85
N TRP A 347 -21.40 -3.31 -15.12
CA TRP A 347 -21.65 -2.45 -16.29
C TRP A 347 -23.08 -2.58 -16.84
N GLY A 348 -23.98 -3.25 -16.13
CA GLY A 348 -25.40 -3.34 -16.50
C GLY A 348 -25.66 -4.23 -17.73
N THR A 349 -24.64 -4.92 -18.23
CA THR A 349 -24.70 -5.76 -19.42
C THR A 349 -24.04 -7.11 -19.18
N ARG A 350 -24.50 -8.13 -19.91
CA ARG A 350 -23.92 -9.48 -19.93
C ARG A 350 -22.98 -9.69 -21.12
N GLU A 351 -22.73 -8.62 -21.88
CA GLU A 351 -21.83 -8.70 -23.02
C GLU A 351 -20.37 -8.92 -22.56
N PRO A 352 -19.63 -9.84 -23.20
CA PRO A 352 -18.29 -10.19 -22.75
C PRO A 352 -17.34 -8.99 -22.91
N VAL A 353 -16.55 -8.75 -21.87
CA VAL A 353 -15.50 -7.73 -21.86
C VAL A 353 -14.15 -8.42 -22.03
N PRO A 354 -13.29 -7.99 -22.95
CA PRO A 354 -12.02 -8.65 -23.20
C PRO A 354 -11.03 -8.41 -22.04
N TYR A 355 -11.12 -9.26 -21.03
CA TYR A 355 -10.26 -9.18 -19.86
C TYR A 355 -8.93 -9.90 -20.15
N SER A 356 -7.83 -9.19 -19.93
CA SER A 356 -6.50 -9.75 -20.21
C SER A 356 -5.99 -10.66 -19.09
N LEU A 357 -5.38 -11.79 -19.49
CA LEU A 357 -4.65 -12.69 -18.61
C LEU A 357 -3.13 -12.39 -18.55
N VAL A 358 -2.63 -11.41 -19.30
CA VAL A 358 -1.19 -11.09 -19.36
C VAL A 358 -0.60 -10.84 -17.97
N THR A 359 -1.33 -10.12 -17.11
CA THR A 359 -0.89 -9.84 -15.74
C THR A 359 -0.92 -11.08 -14.85
N TYR A 360 -1.80 -12.05 -15.12
CA TYR A 360 -1.80 -13.35 -14.43
C TYR A 360 -0.59 -14.17 -14.84
N TYR A 361 -0.25 -14.22 -16.13
CA TYR A 361 0.93 -14.95 -16.60
C TYR A 361 2.24 -14.41 -16.00
N LEU A 362 2.32 -13.10 -15.74
CA LEU A 362 3.47 -12.51 -15.04
C LEU A 362 3.59 -12.96 -13.59
N LEU A 363 2.48 -13.33 -12.94
CA LEU A 363 2.43 -13.83 -11.57
C LEU A 363 2.40 -15.36 -11.48
N LEU A 364 2.15 -16.06 -12.59
CA LEU A 364 2.05 -17.51 -12.65
C LEU A 364 3.28 -18.23 -12.09
N PRO A 365 4.53 -17.77 -12.28
CA PRO A 365 5.69 -18.42 -11.65
C PRO A 365 5.63 -18.51 -10.12
N LEU A 366 4.82 -17.67 -9.46
CA LEU A 366 4.63 -17.75 -8.02
C LEU A 366 3.92 -19.05 -7.60
N THR A 367 3.05 -19.63 -8.44
CA THR A 367 2.32 -20.86 -8.10
C THR A 367 3.22 -22.08 -8.00
N VAL A 368 4.43 -22.03 -8.60
CA VAL A 368 5.45 -23.09 -8.50
C VAL A 368 6.02 -23.18 -7.08
N VAL A 369 6.10 -22.05 -6.38
CA VAL A 369 6.66 -21.98 -5.01
C VAL A 369 5.55 -22.00 -3.96
N TRP A 370 4.41 -21.37 -4.24
CA TRP A 370 3.28 -21.22 -3.31
C TRP A 370 2.00 -21.81 -3.92
N SER A 371 1.69 -23.04 -3.51
CA SER A 371 0.49 -23.77 -3.95
C SER A 371 -0.74 -23.56 -3.06
N SER A 372 -0.54 -23.09 -1.82
CA SER A 372 -1.64 -22.74 -0.91
C SER A 372 -2.22 -21.36 -1.29
N PRO A 373 -3.55 -21.20 -1.39
CA PRO A 373 -4.17 -19.89 -1.65
C PRO A 373 -3.71 -18.80 -0.67
N PHE A 374 -3.56 -19.13 0.61
CA PHE A 374 -3.17 -18.15 1.64
C PHE A 374 -1.77 -17.60 1.41
N GLU A 375 -0.80 -18.48 1.16
CA GLU A 375 0.59 -18.09 0.90
C GLU A 375 0.72 -17.38 -0.46
N LEU A 376 -0.04 -17.82 -1.46
CA LEU A 376 -0.05 -17.19 -2.78
C LEU A 376 -0.61 -15.75 -2.71
N ILE A 377 -1.69 -15.51 -1.96
CA ILE A 377 -2.22 -14.16 -1.71
C ILE A 377 -1.12 -13.26 -1.15
N LYS A 378 -0.39 -13.75 -0.15
CA LYS A 378 0.71 -13.02 0.48
C LYS A 378 1.84 -12.73 -0.51
N ALA A 379 2.25 -13.72 -1.31
CA ALA A 379 3.27 -13.56 -2.34
C ALA A 379 2.88 -12.51 -3.39
N VAL A 380 1.63 -12.54 -3.88
CA VAL A 380 1.10 -11.55 -4.84
C VAL A 380 1.11 -10.14 -4.24
N LYS A 381 0.72 -9.97 -2.96
CA LYS A 381 0.81 -8.67 -2.26
C LYS A 381 2.25 -8.14 -2.19
N ILE A 382 3.22 -9.01 -1.88
CA ILE A 382 4.64 -8.63 -1.80
C ILE A 382 5.15 -8.19 -3.17
N VAL A 383 4.91 -8.98 -4.22
CA VAL A 383 5.39 -8.69 -5.58
C VAL A 383 4.76 -7.40 -6.11
N THR A 384 3.46 -7.19 -5.91
CA THR A 384 2.76 -6.01 -6.41
C THR A 384 3.19 -4.73 -5.67
N ALA A 385 3.37 -4.79 -4.35
CA ALA A 385 3.97 -3.69 -3.57
C ALA A 385 5.40 -3.39 -4.04
N LEU A 386 6.20 -4.42 -4.35
CA LEU A 386 7.55 -4.25 -4.86
C LEU A 386 7.57 -3.56 -6.23
N LEU A 387 6.72 -3.97 -7.16
CA LEU A 387 6.61 -3.34 -8.48
C LEU A 387 6.23 -1.86 -8.37
N GLU A 388 5.20 -1.53 -7.60
CA GLU A 388 4.80 -0.14 -7.37
C GLU A 388 5.91 0.67 -6.68
N ALA A 389 6.61 0.07 -5.71
CA ALA A 389 7.73 0.71 -5.03
C ALA A 389 8.87 1.10 -5.98
N THR A 390 9.00 0.49 -7.15
CA THR A 390 10.00 0.89 -8.15
C THR A 390 9.65 2.17 -8.93
N PHE A 391 8.44 2.73 -8.78
CA PHE A 391 8.01 3.92 -9.52
C PHE A 391 8.97 5.12 -9.40
N PRO A 392 9.56 5.45 -8.23
CA PRO A 392 10.55 6.52 -8.13
C PRO A 392 11.80 6.29 -8.99
N LEU A 393 12.18 5.04 -9.26
CA LEU A 393 13.28 4.70 -10.18
C LEU A 393 12.87 4.94 -11.64
N LEU A 394 11.62 4.61 -11.99
CA LEU A 394 11.06 4.91 -13.31
C LEU A 394 10.89 6.41 -13.51
N PHE A 395 10.51 7.15 -12.46
CA PHE A 395 10.48 8.61 -12.47
C PHE A 395 11.86 9.18 -12.72
N LEU A 396 12.89 8.67 -12.05
CA LEU A 396 14.28 9.08 -12.29
C LEU A 396 14.70 8.87 -13.75
N ALA A 397 14.32 7.73 -14.34
CA ALA A 397 14.59 7.45 -15.75
C ALA A 397 13.84 8.41 -16.68
N LEU A 398 12.53 8.60 -16.50
CA LEU A 398 11.71 9.51 -17.30
C LEU A 398 12.16 10.97 -17.19
N MET A 399 12.62 11.39 -16.01
CA MET A 399 13.06 12.74 -15.73
C MET A 399 14.47 13.05 -16.19
N ARG A 400 15.24 12.10 -16.73
CA ARG A 400 16.68 12.28 -17.03
C ARG A 400 17.04 13.51 -17.86
N GLN A 401 16.14 13.97 -18.72
CA GLN A 401 16.31 15.18 -19.55
C GLN A 401 15.55 16.42 -19.02
N GLY A 402 14.85 16.28 -17.90
CA GLY A 402 14.05 17.32 -17.27
C GLY A 402 14.83 18.18 -16.27
N PRO A 403 14.20 19.21 -15.70
CA PRO A 403 14.82 20.05 -14.70
C PRO A 403 15.07 19.25 -13.41
N GLN A 404 16.30 19.33 -12.91
CA GLN A 404 16.71 18.73 -11.63
C GLN A 404 16.29 17.25 -11.47
N PRO A 405 16.71 16.35 -12.39
CA PRO A 405 16.14 15.01 -12.56
C PRO A 405 16.06 14.20 -11.25
N ARG A 406 17.15 14.21 -10.48
CA ARG A 406 17.26 13.43 -9.23
C ARG A 406 16.35 13.97 -8.13
N TRP A 407 16.32 15.30 -7.96
CA TRP A 407 15.47 15.92 -6.95
C TRP A 407 13.99 15.87 -7.33
N GLY A 408 13.69 16.07 -8.60
CA GLY A 408 12.33 15.92 -9.12
C GLY A 408 11.80 14.51 -8.92
N ALA A 409 12.58 13.48 -9.26
CA ALA A 409 12.17 12.09 -9.06
C ALA A 409 12.05 11.72 -7.58
N ALA A 410 12.95 12.23 -6.72
CA ALA A 410 12.87 12.04 -5.28
C ALA A 410 11.57 12.60 -4.70
N TRP A 411 11.26 13.87 -4.99
CA TRP A 411 10.03 14.49 -4.49
C TRP A 411 8.79 13.88 -5.13
N GLY A 412 8.82 13.54 -6.42
CA GLY A 412 7.72 12.84 -7.09
C GLY A 412 7.44 11.49 -6.43
N GLY A 413 8.48 10.72 -6.11
CA GLY A 413 8.34 9.46 -5.38
C GLY A 413 7.71 9.64 -3.99
N LEU A 414 8.15 10.65 -3.22
CA LEU A 414 7.57 10.95 -1.90
C LEU A 414 6.11 11.40 -1.99
N ILE A 415 5.76 12.19 -3.00
CA ILE A 415 4.38 12.61 -3.26
C ILE A 415 3.53 11.38 -3.59
N TYR A 416 4.01 10.52 -4.49
CA TYR A 416 3.32 9.28 -4.87
C TYR A 416 3.04 8.37 -3.66
N ALA A 417 4.02 8.20 -2.78
CA ALA A 417 3.87 7.44 -1.53
C ALA A 417 2.75 8.00 -0.61
N GLY A 418 2.51 9.31 -0.68
CA GLY A 418 1.47 10.01 0.06
C GLY A 418 0.13 10.12 -0.66
N LEU A 419 -0.02 9.69 -1.92
CA LEU A 419 -1.30 9.82 -2.63
C LEU A 419 -2.36 8.83 -2.12
N PRO A 420 -3.56 9.30 -1.72
CA PRO A 420 -4.64 8.43 -1.23
C PRO A 420 -5.07 7.36 -2.24
N VAL A 421 -5.10 7.70 -3.54
CA VAL A 421 -5.56 6.79 -4.61
C VAL A 421 -4.83 5.45 -4.64
N GLY A 422 -3.54 5.43 -4.28
CA GLY A 422 -2.81 4.17 -4.24
C GLY A 422 -3.40 3.21 -3.22
N TYR A 423 -3.77 3.68 -2.03
CA TYR A 423 -4.34 2.85 -0.97
C TYR A 423 -5.73 2.29 -1.33
N LEU A 424 -6.53 3.03 -2.09
CA LEU A 424 -7.87 2.60 -2.50
C LEU A 424 -7.81 1.34 -3.37
N PHE A 425 -6.89 1.28 -4.33
CA PHE A 425 -6.86 0.19 -5.32
C PHE A 425 -6.15 -1.08 -4.83
N PHE A 426 -5.27 -0.96 -3.83
CA PHE A 426 -4.74 -2.15 -3.15
C PHE A 426 -5.81 -2.88 -2.37
N HIS A 427 -6.72 -2.16 -1.71
CA HIS A 427 -7.84 -2.76 -0.99
C HIS A 427 -8.70 -3.68 -1.88
N ASP A 428 -8.97 -3.22 -3.11
CA ASP A 428 -9.84 -3.93 -4.05
C ASP A 428 -9.17 -5.14 -4.72
N GLY A 429 -7.91 -5.47 -4.40
CA GLY A 429 -7.19 -6.57 -5.06
C GLY A 429 -6.91 -6.32 -6.54
N SER A 430 -6.85 -5.05 -6.96
CA SER A 430 -6.69 -4.62 -8.35
C SER A 430 -5.23 -4.68 -8.85
N PHE A 431 -4.52 -5.78 -8.56
CA PHE A 431 -3.15 -5.93 -9.03
C PHE A 431 -2.96 -5.88 -10.55
N PRO A 432 -3.92 -6.30 -11.42
CA PRO A 432 -3.75 -6.13 -12.86
C PRO A 432 -3.58 -4.67 -13.26
N THR A 433 -4.30 -3.76 -12.59
CA THR A 433 -4.18 -2.31 -12.79
C THR A 433 -2.80 -1.81 -12.37
N THR A 434 -2.31 -2.23 -11.19
CA THR A 434 -0.99 -1.83 -10.68
C THR A 434 0.15 -2.31 -11.58
N ILE A 435 0.10 -3.57 -12.02
CA ILE A 435 1.08 -4.15 -12.96
C ILE A 435 0.98 -3.47 -14.32
N GLY A 436 -0.23 -3.18 -14.82
CA GLY A 436 -0.44 -2.45 -16.07
C GLY A 436 0.15 -1.03 -16.04
N ILE A 437 -0.01 -0.30 -14.93
CA ILE A 437 0.61 1.02 -14.75
C ILE A 437 2.14 0.89 -14.70
N TRP A 438 2.67 -0.11 -13.99
CA TRP A 438 4.11 -0.38 -13.96
C TRP A 438 4.66 -0.66 -15.37
N LEU A 439 4.00 -1.52 -16.15
CA LEU A 439 4.34 -1.81 -17.55
C LEU A 439 4.25 -0.56 -18.42
N THR A 440 3.26 0.31 -18.19
CA THR A 440 3.11 1.59 -18.90
C THR A 440 4.32 2.49 -18.64
N LEU A 441 4.73 2.66 -17.38
CA LEU A 441 5.91 3.46 -17.04
C LEU A 441 7.19 2.87 -17.64
N MET A 442 7.35 1.55 -17.60
CA MET A 442 8.45 0.84 -18.27
C MET A 442 8.47 1.09 -19.78
N ALA A 443 7.30 1.00 -20.44
CA ALA A 443 7.16 1.28 -21.87
C ALA A 443 7.50 2.74 -22.19
N LEU A 444 7.10 3.70 -21.36
CA LEU A 444 7.44 5.12 -21.52
C LEU A 444 8.95 5.38 -21.35
N VAL A 445 9.62 4.69 -20.41
CA VAL A 445 11.08 4.74 -20.26
C VAL A 445 11.78 4.18 -21.50
N ALA A 446 11.33 3.02 -21.99
CA ALA A 446 11.88 2.40 -23.20
C ALA A 446 11.65 3.28 -24.44
N LEU A 447 10.48 3.93 -24.52
CA LEU A 447 10.16 4.87 -25.59
C LEU A 447 11.09 6.09 -25.55
N GLN A 448 11.29 6.69 -24.38
CA GLN A 448 12.23 7.79 -24.23
C GLN A 448 13.65 7.37 -24.64
N TRP A 449 14.05 6.13 -24.36
CA TRP A 449 15.34 5.56 -24.77
C TRP A 449 15.46 5.35 -26.28
N ALA A 450 14.38 4.90 -26.93
CA ALA A 450 14.32 4.74 -28.38
C ALA A 450 14.35 6.08 -29.14
N LEU A 451 13.80 7.14 -28.54
CA LEU A 451 13.81 8.49 -29.12
C LEU A 451 15.18 9.18 -29.04
N GLU A 452 16.06 8.72 -28.14
CA GLU A 452 17.41 9.26 -28.04
C GLU A 452 18.32 8.81 -29.19
N PRO A 453 19.29 9.65 -29.60
CA PRO A 453 20.28 9.23 -30.59
C PRO A 453 21.01 7.98 -30.08
N ALA A 454 21.07 6.97 -30.94
CA ALA A 454 21.65 5.66 -30.63
C ALA A 454 22.96 5.47 -31.41
N PRO A 455 23.97 4.78 -30.83
CA PRO A 455 25.10 4.26 -31.59
C PRO A 455 24.63 3.41 -32.78
N GLN A 456 25.40 3.39 -33.85
CA GLN A 456 25.11 2.61 -35.05
C GLN A 456 24.87 1.13 -34.68
N GLY A 457 23.78 0.55 -35.18
CA GLY A 457 23.39 -0.84 -34.91
C GLY A 457 22.52 -1.07 -33.65
N GLN A 458 22.35 -0.09 -32.75
CA GLN A 458 21.48 -0.25 -31.57
C GLN A 458 20.03 0.22 -31.79
N THR A 459 19.76 1.00 -32.84
CA THR A 459 18.46 1.62 -33.08
C THR A 459 17.32 0.61 -33.14
N TRP A 460 17.50 -0.51 -33.85
CA TRP A 460 16.47 -1.54 -33.97
C TRP A 460 16.15 -2.16 -32.61
N LEU A 461 17.15 -2.49 -31.80
CA LEU A 461 16.97 -3.08 -30.48
C LEU A 461 16.14 -2.17 -29.56
N ARG A 462 16.43 -0.86 -29.56
CA ARG A 462 15.70 0.12 -28.75
C ARG A 462 14.24 0.21 -29.16
N TRP A 463 13.97 0.34 -30.46
CA TRP A 463 12.61 0.45 -30.98
C TRP A 463 11.83 -0.86 -30.81
N SER A 464 12.43 -2.02 -31.09
CA SER A 464 11.80 -3.31 -30.86
C SER A 464 11.44 -3.52 -29.39
N SER A 465 12.34 -3.14 -28.46
CA SER A 465 12.06 -3.20 -27.02
C SER A 465 10.93 -2.25 -26.60
N ALA A 466 10.94 -1.01 -27.10
CA ALA A 466 9.89 -0.03 -26.81
C ALA A 466 8.52 -0.50 -27.34
N ILE A 467 8.47 -0.99 -28.58
CA ILE A 467 7.24 -1.48 -29.21
C ILE A 467 6.72 -2.73 -28.51
N LEU A 468 7.59 -3.67 -28.14
CA LEU A 468 7.21 -4.87 -27.39
C LEU A 468 6.65 -4.50 -26.01
N LEU A 469 7.36 -3.67 -25.24
CA LEU A 469 6.89 -3.24 -23.91
C LEU A 469 5.59 -2.45 -24.00
N LEU A 470 5.45 -1.59 -25.01
CA LEU A 470 4.21 -0.85 -25.26
C LEU A 470 3.06 -1.79 -25.63
N GLY A 471 3.30 -2.81 -26.46
CA GLY A 471 2.30 -3.83 -26.80
C GLY A 471 1.88 -4.68 -25.60
N ILE A 472 2.83 -5.07 -24.75
CA ILE A 472 2.55 -5.77 -23.49
C ILE A 472 1.75 -4.87 -22.53
N ALA A 473 2.08 -3.58 -22.44
CA ALA A 473 1.36 -2.63 -21.61
C ALA A 473 -0.09 -2.42 -22.11
N ILE A 474 -0.30 -2.29 -23.42
CA ILE A 474 -1.63 -2.23 -24.07
C ILE A 474 -2.42 -3.50 -23.73
N ALA A 475 -1.75 -4.65 -23.82
CA ALA A 475 -2.34 -5.95 -23.52
C ALA A 475 -2.52 -6.22 -22.02
N ALA A 476 -2.00 -5.41 -21.10
CA ALA A 476 -1.98 -5.75 -19.68
C ALA A 476 -3.37 -5.72 -19.03
N TYR A 477 -4.25 -4.83 -19.51
CA TYR A 477 -5.54 -4.58 -18.89
C TYR A 477 -6.55 -3.95 -19.86
N VAL A 478 -7.85 -4.19 -19.67
CA VAL A 478 -8.89 -3.77 -20.63
C VAL A 478 -8.89 -2.27 -20.91
N THR A 479 -8.74 -1.42 -19.88
CA THR A 479 -8.71 0.04 -20.10
C THR A 479 -7.42 0.50 -20.80
N HIS A 480 -6.35 -0.29 -20.73
CA HIS A 480 -5.07 0.05 -21.35
C HIS A 480 -5.12 -0.05 -22.87
N LEU A 481 -6.07 -0.84 -23.41
CA LEU A 481 -6.40 -0.87 -24.83
C LEU A 481 -6.74 0.52 -25.38
N ALA A 482 -7.39 1.37 -24.58
CA ALA A 482 -7.73 2.74 -24.97
C ALA A 482 -6.72 3.76 -24.43
N PHE A 483 -6.35 3.66 -23.16
CA PHE A 483 -5.57 4.71 -22.47
C PHE A 483 -4.17 4.87 -23.05
N ILE A 484 -3.48 3.75 -23.34
CA ILE A 484 -2.10 3.81 -23.78
C ILE A 484 -1.99 4.31 -25.23
N PRO A 485 -2.75 3.80 -26.21
CA PRO A 485 -2.70 4.34 -27.56
C PRO A 485 -3.06 5.82 -27.59
N PHE A 486 -4.12 6.22 -26.87
CA PHE A 486 -4.48 7.64 -26.74
C PHE A 486 -3.33 8.47 -26.17
N LEU A 487 -2.72 8.03 -25.06
CA LEU A 487 -1.59 8.71 -24.43
C LEU A 487 -0.42 8.89 -25.42
N ILE A 488 -0.02 7.84 -26.13
CA ILE A 488 1.10 7.92 -27.07
C ILE A 488 0.76 8.78 -28.29
N VAL A 489 -0.48 8.73 -28.80
CA VAL A 489 -0.94 9.62 -29.88
C VAL A 489 -0.95 11.07 -29.42
N ALA A 490 -1.40 11.37 -28.20
CA ALA A 490 -1.37 12.71 -27.65
C ALA A 490 0.08 13.23 -27.45
N ILE A 491 1.00 12.37 -27.00
CA ILE A 491 2.44 12.67 -26.95
C ILE A 491 2.98 12.95 -28.36
N ALA A 492 2.66 12.09 -29.34
CA ALA A 492 3.10 12.24 -30.73
C ALA A 492 2.59 13.54 -31.36
N GLY A 493 1.31 13.87 -31.16
CA GLY A 493 0.71 15.13 -31.58
C GLY A 493 1.39 16.32 -30.94
N SER A 494 1.63 16.28 -29.63
CA SER A 494 2.36 17.34 -28.92
C SER A 494 3.78 17.54 -29.47
N LEU A 495 4.52 16.45 -29.73
CA LEU A 495 5.84 16.49 -30.35
C LEU A 495 5.81 17.10 -31.76
N PHE A 496 4.77 16.78 -32.54
CA PHE A 496 4.59 17.27 -33.90
C PHE A 496 4.23 18.75 -33.97
N PHE A 497 3.29 19.21 -33.15
CA PHE A 497 2.79 20.60 -33.21
C PHE A 497 3.70 21.59 -32.46
N LEU A 498 4.24 21.19 -31.30
CA LEU A 498 4.99 22.09 -30.41
C LEU A 498 6.51 21.91 -30.47
N GLY A 499 6.98 20.76 -30.96
CA GLY A 499 8.40 20.46 -31.04
C GLY A 499 9.12 21.17 -32.18
N GLU A 500 10.45 21.27 -32.07
CA GLU A 500 11.36 21.66 -33.15
C GLU A 500 11.51 20.57 -34.23
N SER A 501 12.12 20.88 -35.38
CA SER A 501 12.22 19.99 -36.55
C SER A 501 12.57 18.53 -36.22
N ARG A 502 13.58 18.30 -35.37
CA ARG A 502 13.98 16.97 -34.90
C ARG A 502 12.88 16.29 -34.07
N THR A 503 12.30 17.03 -33.14
CA THR A 503 11.23 16.58 -32.23
C THR A 503 9.93 16.30 -33.00
N ARG A 504 9.63 17.08 -34.05
CA ARG A 504 8.49 16.82 -34.94
C ARG A 504 8.63 15.48 -35.67
N ARG A 505 9.83 15.19 -36.18
CA ARG A 505 10.13 13.89 -36.81
C ARG A 505 9.98 12.74 -35.82
N GLN A 506 10.35 12.93 -34.56
CA GLN A 506 10.10 11.95 -33.50
C GLN A 506 8.60 11.69 -33.33
N GLY A 507 7.76 12.74 -33.30
CA GLY A 507 6.31 12.59 -33.27
C GLY A 507 5.76 11.75 -34.43
N LEU A 508 6.25 11.99 -35.65
CA LEU A 508 5.86 11.19 -36.83
C LEU A 508 6.29 9.73 -36.74
N ILE A 509 7.45 9.43 -36.14
CA ILE A 509 7.93 8.05 -35.94
C ILE A 509 7.13 7.31 -34.85
N LEU A 510 6.59 8.03 -33.87
CA LEU A 510 5.77 7.42 -32.81
C LEU A 510 4.45 6.85 -33.31
N LEU A 511 3.85 7.45 -34.34
CA LEU A 511 2.57 6.99 -34.91
C LEU A 511 2.62 5.54 -35.45
N PRO A 512 3.57 5.17 -36.34
CA PRO A 512 3.71 3.78 -36.75
C PRO A 512 4.17 2.86 -35.60
N ALA A 513 4.95 3.38 -34.63
CA ALA A 513 5.37 2.59 -33.47
C ALA A 513 4.20 2.21 -32.56
N VAL A 514 3.26 3.14 -32.30
CA VAL A 514 2.04 2.83 -31.55
C VAL A 514 1.10 1.92 -32.34
N GLY A 515 1.02 2.09 -33.67
CA GLY A 515 0.27 1.17 -34.53
C GLY A 515 0.82 -0.27 -34.45
N LEU A 516 2.14 -0.44 -34.50
CA LEU A 516 2.77 -1.76 -34.36
C LEU A 516 2.63 -2.32 -32.95
N ALA A 517 2.76 -1.50 -31.91
CA ALA A 517 2.56 -1.93 -30.52
C ALA A 517 1.10 -2.34 -30.27
N PHE A 518 0.14 -1.61 -30.82
CA PHE A 518 -1.28 -1.97 -30.78
C PHE A 518 -1.50 -3.32 -31.48
N LEU A 519 -0.91 -3.53 -32.66
CA LEU A 519 -0.97 -4.82 -33.34
C LEU A 519 -0.39 -5.96 -32.48
N VAL A 520 0.74 -5.73 -31.82
CA VAL A 520 1.34 -6.70 -30.88
C VAL A 520 0.35 -7.02 -29.75
N GLY A 521 -0.17 -6.00 -29.05
CA GLY A 521 -1.14 -6.20 -27.97
C GLY A 521 -2.43 -6.88 -28.46
N TRP A 522 -2.87 -6.54 -29.67
CA TRP A 522 -4.02 -7.15 -30.32
C TRP A 522 -3.80 -8.63 -30.60
N VAL A 523 -2.65 -9.01 -31.16
CA VAL A 523 -2.30 -10.40 -31.45
C VAL A 523 -2.18 -11.22 -30.17
N ILE A 524 -1.61 -10.66 -29.10
CA ILE A 524 -1.44 -11.35 -27.81
C ILE A 524 -2.78 -11.63 -27.13
N VAL A 525 -3.70 -10.65 -27.10
CA VAL A 525 -4.94 -10.75 -26.30
C VAL A 525 -6.19 -10.59 -27.14
N TYR A 526 -6.32 -9.48 -27.87
CA TYR A 526 -7.61 -9.04 -28.40
C TYR A 526 -8.04 -9.73 -29.71
N ARG A 527 -7.16 -10.52 -30.34
CA ARG A 527 -7.46 -11.26 -31.57
C ARG A 527 -8.71 -12.10 -31.42
N SER A 528 -8.82 -12.88 -30.33
CA SER A 528 -9.99 -13.74 -30.07
C SER A 528 -11.26 -12.96 -29.74
N TYR A 529 -11.13 -11.70 -29.34
CA TYR A 529 -12.26 -10.83 -28.98
C TYR A 529 -12.72 -9.91 -30.10
N THR A 530 -12.02 -9.88 -31.24
CA THR A 530 -12.27 -8.92 -32.32
C THR A 530 -13.74 -8.92 -32.76
N LEU A 531 -14.29 -10.09 -33.07
CA LEU A 531 -15.67 -10.21 -33.52
C LEU A 531 -16.65 -9.85 -32.41
N THR A 532 -16.44 -10.36 -31.19
CA THR A 532 -17.26 -10.06 -30.02
C THR A 532 -17.31 -8.55 -29.73
N LEU A 533 -16.17 -7.87 -29.75
CA LEU A 533 -16.07 -6.43 -29.52
C LEU A 533 -16.87 -5.64 -30.55
N ILE A 534 -16.67 -5.94 -31.84
CA ILE A 534 -17.27 -5.19 -32.95
C ILE A 534 -18.78 -5.46 -33.05
N GLN A 535 -19.19 -6.72 -32.91
CA GLN A 535 -20.57 -7.13 -33.17
C GLN A 535 -21.46 -7.03 -31.94
N ARG A 536 -20.91 -7.08 -30.73
CA ARG A 536 -21.69 -7.17 -29.49
C ARG A 536 -21.34 -6.13 -28.45
N THR A 537 -20.10 -6.11 -27.96
CA THR A 537 -19.72 -5.29 -26.79
C THR A 537 -19.83 -3.79 -27.07
N ILE A 538 -19.22 -3.31 -28.15
CA ILE A 538 -19.25 -1.87 -28.50
C ILE A 538 -20.68 -1.42 -28.85
N PRO A 539 -21.43 -2.12 -29.73
CA PRO A 539 -22.83 -1.76 -30.00
C PRO A 539 -23.70 -1.73 -28.74
N ALA A 540 -23.55 -2.69 -27.83
CA ALA A 540 -24.32 -2.71 -26.58
C ALA A 540 -24.01 -1.51 -25.69
N TYR A 541 -22.74 -1.12 -25.57
CA TYR A 541 -22.36 0.06 -24.78
C TYR A 541 -22.90 1.35 -25.40
N LEU A 542 -22.79 1.50 -26.72
CA LEU A 542 -23.35 2.65 -27.42
C LEU A 542 -24.88 2.69 -27.28
N GLY A 543 -25.54 1.54 -27.35
CA GLY A 543 -26.97 1.39 -27.11
C GLY A 543 -27.37 1.86 -25.70
N LEU A 544 -26.67 1.39 -24.67
CA LEU A 544 -26.89 1.80 -23.27
C LEU A 544 -26.63 3.28 -23.05
N ILE A 545 -25.55 3.85 -23.61
CA ILE A 545 -25.31 5.30 -23.53
C ILE A 545 -26.44 6.08 -24.21
N ALA A 546 -26.93 5.61 -25.35
CA ALA A 546 -28.02 6.27 -26.06
C ALA A 546 -29.37 6.16 -25.33
N SER A 547 -29.65 5.03 -24.67
CA SER A 547 -30.95 4.79 -24.00
C SER A 547 -30.99 5.22 -22.53
N GLU A 548 -29.90 5.02 -21.79
CA GLU A 548 -29.79 5.23 -20.34
C GLU A 548 -28.84 6.39 -19.99
N GLY A 549 -28.16 6.98 -20.97
CA GLY A 549 -27.19 8.07 -20.78
C GLY A 549 -25.79 7.60 -20.37
N SER A 550 -25.64 6.37 -19.86
CA SER A 550 -24.37 5.80 -19.41
C SER A 550 -24.36 4.26 -19.45
N VAL A 551 -23.17 3.67 -19.36
CA VAL A 551 -22.94 2.23 -19.16
C VAL A 551 -22.59 2.00 -17.69
N GLY A 552 -23.29 1.05 -17.05
CA GLY A 552 -23.09 0.70 -15.64
C GLY A 552 -24.18 1.23 -14.72
N ARG A 553 -24.19 0.71 -13.49
CA ARG A 553 -25.25 1.04 -12.52
C ARG A 553 -25.23 2.54 -12.23
N SER A 554 -26.42 3.18 -12.24
CA SER A 554 -26.60 4.58 -11.87
C SER A 554 -25.91 4.86 -10.52
N SER A 555 -25.13 5.94 -10.47
CA SER A 555 -24.51 6.45 -9.24
C SER A 555 -25.51 6.66 -8.12
N ASP A 556 -26.78 6.89 -8.45
CA ASP A 556 -27.88 7.12 -7.50
C ASP A 556 -28.28 5.85 -6.74
N THR A 557 -27.87 4.67 -7.23
CA THR A 557 -28.15 3.37 -6.61
C THR A 557 -27.03 2.87 -5.68
N PHE A 558 -25.91 3.58 -5.59
CA PHE A 558 -24.81 3.23 -4.69
C PHE A 558 -25.01 3.80 -3.28
N PHE A 559 -24.95 2.92 -2.28
CA PHE A 559 -24.83 3.32 -0.88
C PHE A 559 -23.40 3.85 -0.62
N GLY A 560 -23.23 5.16 -0.73
CA GLY A 560 -21.97 5.87 -0.49
C GLY A 560 -21.96 7.13 -1.32
N THR A 561 -21.39 8.23 -0.82
CA THR A 561 -21.30 9.50 -1.56
C THR A 561 -20.62 9.22 -2.90
N PRO A 562 -21.38 9.22 -4.01
CA PRO A 562 -20.74 9.04 -5.29
C PRO A 562 -19.96 10.34 -5.49
N ILE A 563 -18.65 10.18 -5.73
CA ILE A 563 -17.80 11.30 -6.10
C ILE A 563 -18.36 11.74 -7.45
N ASN A 564 -19.15 12.81 -7.44
CA ASN A 564 -20.05 13.14 -8.55
C ASN A 564 -19.50 14.27 -9.41
N SER A 565 -18.41 14.89 -8.96
CA SER A 565 -17.78 15.99 -9.68
C SER A 565 -16.28 15.82 -9.82
N PHE A 566 -15.74 16.27 -10.95
CA PHE A 566 -14.29 16.24 -11.21
C PHE A 566 -13.45 16.83 -10.06
N PRO A 567 -13.82 17.98 -9.45
CA PRO A 567 -13.10 18.50 -8.28
C PRO A 567 -13.10 17.54 -7.08
N GLU A 568 -14.21 16.87 -6.81
CA GLU A 568 -14.28 15.86 -5.75
C GLU A 568 -13.35 14.69 -6.05
N HIS A 569 -13.24 14.23 -7.31
CA HIS A 569 -12.25 13.21 -7.68
C HIS A 569 -10.83 13.70 -7.40
N LEU A 570 -10.48 14.93 -7.77
CA LEU A 570 -9.15 15.46 -7.52
C LEU A 570 -8.83 15.57 -6.02
N VAL A 571 -9.81 15.97 -5.21
CA VAL A 571 -9.66 16.07 -3.75
C VAL A 571 -9.57 14.67 -3.12
N ALA A 572 -10.43 13.73 -3.53
CA ALA A 572 -10.45 12.37 -3.00
C ALA A 572 -9.18 11.58 -3.32
N HIS A 573 -8.70 11.67 -4.57
CA HIS A 573 -7.59 10.86 -5.06
C HIS A 573 -6.22 11.51 -4.85
N PHE A 574 -6.13 12.84 -4.92
CA PHE A 574 -4.85 13.57 -4.93
C PHE A 574 -4.73 14.69 -3.89
N ARG A 575 -5.82 15.08 -3.22
CA ARG A 575 -5.83 16.19 -2.25
C ARG A 575 -5.47 17.56 -2.84
N LEU A 576 -5.82 17.75 -4.12
CA LEU A 576 -5.74 18.97 -4.94
C LEU A 576 -4.35 19.61 -5.15
N TRP A 577 -3.58 19.91 -4.11
CA TRP A 577 -2.31 20.65 -4.28
C TRP A 577 -1.28 19.95 -5.18
N PRO A 578 -1.14 18.60 -5.20
CA PRO A 578 -0.24 17.96 -6.16
C PRO A 578 -0.70 18.21 -7.60
N VAL A 579 -2.00 18.19 -7.86
CA VAL A 579 -2.55 18.45 -9.19
C VAL A 579 -2.30 19.90 -9.60
N MET A 580 -2.52 20.86 -8.70
CA MET A 580 -2.23 22.28 -8.95
C MET A 580 -0.74 22.50 -9.25
N LEU A 581 0.15 21.90 -8.45
CA LEU A 581 1.60 22.03 -8.64
C LEU A 581 2.04 21.36 -9.94
N ALA A 582 1.51 20.18 -10.27
CA ALA A 582 1.75 19.51 -11.54
C ALA A 582 1.31 20.38 -12.74
N GLY A 583 0.15 21.04 -12.66
CA GLY A 583 -0.34 21.96 -13.68
C GLY A 583 0.57 23.18 -13.86
N LEU A 584 0.98 23.82 -12.76
CA LEU A 584 1.93 24.95 -12.80
C LEU A 584 3.28 24.55 -13.39
N VAL A 585 3.81 23.38 -13.00
CA VAL A 585 5.07 22.86 -13.55
C VAL A 585 4.92 22.56 -15.04
N LEU A 586 3.81 21.97 -15.47
CA LEU A 586 3.54 21.69 -16.87
C LEU A 586 3.53 22.98 -17.70
N ILE A 587 2.87 24.03 -17.20
CA ILE A 587 2.86 25.35 -17.83
C ILE A 587 4.30 25.89 -18.00
N VAL A 588 5.14 25.82 -16.95
CA VAL A 588 6.55 26.23 -17.01
C VAL A 588 7.36 25.38 -17.99
N LEU A 589 7.10 24.07 -18.06
CA LEU A 589 7.75 23.16 -19.00
C LEU A 589 7.36 23.47 -20.45
N VAL A 590 6.10 23.81 -20.71
CA VAL A 590 5.64 24.22 -22.04
C VAL A 590 6.33 25.50 -22.49
N TRP A 591 6.44 26.50 -21.62
CA TRP A 591 7.09 27.77 -21.97
C TRP A 591 8.60 27.65 -22.17
N ASN A 592 9.29 26.93 -21.28
CA ASN A 592 10.75 26.99 -21.21
C ASN A 592 11.45 25.72 -21.75
N TRP A 593 10.74 24.58 -21.87
CA TRP A 593 11.30 23.25 -22.09
C TRP A 593 10.50 22.46 -23.15
N ARG A 594 9.95 23.15 -24.16
CA ARG A 594 9.06 22.56 -25.19
C ARG A 594 9.66 21.42 -26.03
N ASN A 595 10.98 21.22 -26.00
CA ASN A 595 11.65 20.14 -26.74
C ASN A 595 12.00 18.92 -25.87
N ARG A 596 11.57 18.91 -24.60
CA ARG A 596 11.91 17.85 -23.66
C ARG A 596 10.77 16.84 -23.59
N PHE A 597 11.11 15.56 -23.58
CA PHE A 597 10.13 14.47 -23.52
C PHE A 597 9.14 14.62 -22.36
N ILE A 598 9.62 15.06 -21.18
CA ILE A 598 8.78 15.26 -19.99
C ILE A 598 7.64 16.26 -20.21
N THR A 599 7.84 17.28 -21.06
CA THR A 599 6.82 18.28 -21.39
C THR A 599 5.69 17.63 -22.20
N HIS A 600 6.04 16.86 -23.23
CA HIS A 600 5.07 16.17 -24.07
C HIS A 600 4.37 15.03 -23.32
N LEU A 601 5.09 14.34 -22.42
CA LEU A 601 4.51 13.37 -21.51
C LEU A 601 3.43 14.01 -20.63
N GLY A 602 3.74 15.17 -20.03
CA GLY A 602 2.80 15.92 -19.22
C GLY A 602 1.56 16.37 -20.01
N LEU A 603 1.75 16.87 -21.23
CA LEU A 603 0.64 17.25 -22.11
C LEU A 603 -0.22 16.06 -22.54
N GLY A 604 0.39 14.92 -22.88
CA GLY A 604 -0.34 13.72 -23.31
C GLY A 604 -1.25 13.16 -22.22
N TYR A 605 -0.76 13.10 -20.99
CA TYR A 605 -1.58 12.70 -19.85
C TYR A 605 -2.58 13.77 -19.40
N ALA A 606 -2.28 15.07 -19.54
CA ALA A 606 -3.27 16.11 -19.30
C ALA A 606 -4.45 15.96 -20.27
N ALA A 607 -4.16 15.70 -21.55
CA ALA A 607 -5.18 15.36 -22.54
C ALA A 607 -5.93 14.06 -22.16
N LEU A 608 -5.21 13.03 -21.68
CA LEU A 608 -5.84 11.78 -21.23
C LEU A 608 -6.77 12.02 -20.03
N LEU A 609 -6.34 12.77 -19.01
CA LEU A 609 -7.16 13.11 -17.85
C LEU A 609 -8.43 13.83 -18.28
N ILE A 610 -8.31 14.86 -19.13
CA ILE A 610 -9.48 15.59 -19.65
C ILE A 610 -10.42 14.65 -20.42
N ALA A 611 -9.88 13.86 -21.35
CA ALA A 611 -10.69 12.95 -22.18
C ALA A 611 -11.38 11.88 -21.34
N THR A 612 -10.67 11.29 -20.36
CA THR A 612 -11.22 10.23 -19.49
C THR A 612 -12.20 10.78 -18.47
N SER A 613 -12.02 12.00 -17.96
CA SER A 613 -13.02 12.63 -17.08
C SER A 613 -14.29 13.06 -17.82
N VAL A 614 -14.20 13.38 -19.11
CA VAL A 614 -15.40 13.52 -19.95
C VAL A 614 -16.05 12.15 -20.17
N ALA A 615 -15.25 11.13 -20.50
CA ALA A 615 -15.76 9.81 -20.78
C ALA A 615 -16.35 9.09 -19.55
N GLU A 616 -15.91 9.43 -18.35
CA GLU A 616 -16.48 8.97 -17.07
C GLU A 616 -17.97 9.32 -16.93
N GLN A 617 -18.44 10.40 -17.57
CA GLN A 617 -19.87 10.74 -17.59
C GLN A 617 -20.72 9.67 -18.30
N TRP A 618 -20.10 8.85 -19.15
CA TRP A 618 -20.76 7.77 -19.90
C TRP A 618 -20.47 6.38 -19.36
N PHE A 619 -19.51 6.21 -18.45
CA PHE A 619 -19.15 4.91 -17.90
C PHE A 619 -19.07 4.99 -16.38
N GLY A 620 -20.11 4.48 -15.72
CA GLY A 620 -20.19 4.41 -14.26
C GLY A 620 -19.09 3.55 -13.66
N LEU A 621 -18.68 3.87 -12.43
CA LEU A 621 -17.62 3.17 -11.67
C LEU A 621 -16.23 3.20 -12.34
N TRP A 622 -16.00 4.11 -13.29
CA TRP A 622 -14.76 4.17 -14.07
C TRP A 622 -13.61 4.96 -13.40
N ASN A 623 -13.40 4.78 -12.09
CA ASN A 623 -12.35 5.47 -11.33
C ASN A 623 -10.90 5.07 -11.69
N LYS A 624 -10.72 4.05 -12.54
CA LYS A 624 -9.39 3.49 -12.89
C LYS A 624 -8.49 4.49 -13.61
N HIS A 625 -9.07 5.49 -14.29
CA HIS A 625 -8.29 6.54 -14.93
C HIS A 625 -7.54 7.40 -13.90
N MET A 626 -8.12 7.72 -12.74
CA MET A 626 -7.44 8.48 -11.68
C MET A 626 -6.18 7.77 -11.18
N VAL A 627 -6.21 6.44 -11.05
CA VAL A 627 -5.01 5.64 -10.69
C VAL A 627 -3.96 5.72 -11.78
N PHE A 628 -4.38 5.59 -13.04
CA PHE A 628 -3.51 5.65 -14.20
C PHE A 628 -2.80 7.01 -14.31
N ILE A 629 -3.45 8.10 -13.90
CA ILE A 629 -2.91 9.46 -13.88
C ILE A 629 -1.98 9.71 -12.67
N ALA A 630 -2.14 8.99 -11.56
CA ALA A 630 -1.43 9.23 -10.30
C ALA A 630 0.11 9.31 -10.42
N PRO A 631 0.79 8.41 -11.17
CA PRO A 631 2.24 8.50 -11.33
C PRO A 631 2.68 9.79 -11.99
N LEU A 632 1.90 10.34 -12.94
CA LEU A 632 2.26 11.60 -13.57
C LEU A 632 2.07 12.80 -12.63
N VAL A 633 0.96 12.85 -11.90
CA VAL A 633 0.73 13.94 -10.93
C VAL A 633 1.93 14.04 -9.99
N ALA A 634 2.40 12.90 -9.50
CA ALA A 634 3.63 12.80 -8.73
C ALA A 634 4.87 13.26 -9.52
N LEU A 635 5.09 12.71 -10.72
CA LEU A 635 6.25 13.01 -11.58
C LEU A 635 6.38 14.50 -11.90
N LEU A 636 5.28 15.20 -12.19
CA LEU A 636 5.26 16.63 -12.52
C LEU A 636 5.31 17.52 -11.27
N SER A 637 4.71 17.11 -10.16
CA SER A 637 4.81 17.86 -8.90
C SER A 637 6.22 17.84 -8.32
N GLY A 638 6.97 16.76 -8.56
CA GLY A 638 8.34 16.56 -8.11
C GLY A 638 9.28 17.74 -8.39
N PRO A 639 9.45 18.19 -9.65
CA PRO A 639 10.21 19.39 -9.98
C PRO A 639 9.78 20.65 -9.23
N GLY A 640 8.47 20.84 -9.03
CA GLY A 640 7.93 22.00 -8.30
C GLY A 640 8.38 22.00 -6.84
N CYS A 641 8.29 20.85 -6.17
CA CYS A 641 8.83 20.67 -4.83
C CYS A 641 10.36 20.81 -4.78
N ALA A 642 11.08 20.29 -5.79
CA ALA A 642 12.53 20.44 -5.89
C ALA A 642 12.95 21.92 -5.97
N TRP A 643 12.22 22.70 -6.76
CA TRP A 643 12.42 24.13 -6.89
C TRP A 643 12.10 24.87 -5.58
N LEU A 644 10.95 24.61 -4.97
CA LEU A 644 10.57 25.20 -3.67
C LEU A 644 11.60 24.88 -2.58
N TRP A 645 12.07 23.63 -2.52
CA TRP A 645 13.07 23.17 -1.56
C TRP A 645 14.40 23.95 -1.64
N GLN A 646 14.72 24.48 -2.81
CA GLN A 646 15.92 25.29 -3.03
C GLN A 646 15.74 26.77 -2.69
N ARG A 647 14.51 27.25 -2.45
CA ARG A 647 14.19 28.65 -2.09
C ARG A 647 14.42 28.97 -0.60
N GLY A 648 15.40 28.33 0.03
CA GLY A 648 15.77 28.59 1.43
C GLY A 648 14.87 27.89 2.45
N ARG A 649 14.87 28.38 3.70
CA ARG A 649 14.19 27.72 4.84
C ARG A 649 12.67 27.69 4.69
N ALA A 650 12.07 28.77 4.21
CA ALA A 650 10.62 28.86 4.01
C ALA A 650 10.13 27.81 3.02
N GLY A 651 10.77 27.69 1.84
CA GLY A 651 10.39 26.68 0.85
C GLY A 651 10.56 25.24 1.36
N LYS A 652 11.61 24.96 2.14
CA LYS A 652 11.77 23.65 2.81
C LYS A 652 10.65 23.36 3.81
N LEU A 653 10.28 24.35 4.62
CA LEU A 653 9.17 24.23 5.56
C LEU A 653 7.86 23.98 4.83
N THR A 654 7.56 24.76 3.78
CA THR A 654 6.35 24.59 2.96
C THR A 654 6.24 23.18 2.37
N VAL A 655 7.29 22.69 1.70
CA VAL A 655 7.30 21.33 1.13
C VAL A 655 7.13 20.27 2.21
N SER A 656 7.78 20.45 3.36
CA SER A 656 7.67 19.51 4.48
C SER A 656 6.25 19.48 5.05
N LEU A 657 5.62 20.64 5.27
CA LEU A 657 4.24 20.74 5.76
C LEU A 657 3.23 20.16 4.78
N LEU A 658 3.37 20.44 3.48
CA LEU A 658 2.50 19.87 2.44
C LEU A 658 2.60 18.35 2.37
N LEU A 659 3.81 17.79 2.51
CA LEU A 659 4.01 16.35 2.57
C LEU A 659 3.47 15.74 3.85
N ILE A 660 3.74 16.33 5.01
CA ILE A 660 3.18 15.87 6.30
C ILE A 660 1.66 15.83 6.22
N TRP A 661 1.04 16.89 5.70
CA TRP A 661 -0.40 16.94 5.49
C TRP A 661 -0.88 15.88 4.50
N LEU A 662 -0.17 15.69 3.38
CA LEU A 662 -0.53 14.66 2.39
C LEU A 662 -0.46 13.26 2.99
N PHE A 663 0.61 12.92 3.72
CA PHE A 663 0.75 11.64 4.41
C PHE A 663 -0.31 11.46 5.48
N TRP A 664 -0.59 12.49 6.28
CA TRP A 664 -1.68 12.46 7.26
C TRP A 664 -3.02 12.14 6.59
N GLN A 665 -3.36 12.87 5.53
CA GLN A 665 -4.59 12.66 4.77
C GLN A 665 -4.67 11.28 4.11
N SER A 666 -3.54 10.74 3.66
CA SER A 666 -3.42 9.40 3.09
C SER A 666 -3.62 8.32 4.14
N LEU A 667 -2.94 8.45 5.29
CA LEU A 667 -3.02 7.51 6.40
C LEU A 667 -4.42 7.51 7.02
N THR A 668 -5.10 8.65 7.08
CA THR A 668 -6.50 8.72 7.50
C THR A 668 -7.42 8.02 6.50
N ALA A 669 -7.23 8.27 5.19
CA ALA A 669 -8.02 7.59 4.16
C ALA A 669 -7.78 6.07 4.15
N TRP A 670 -6.53 5.66 4.33
CA TRP A 670 -6.14 4.26 4.49
C TRP A 670 -6.72 3.64 5.76
N GLY A 671 -6.60 4.32 6.91
CA GLY A 671 -7.16 3.88 8.19
C GLY A 671 -8.67 3.70 8.11
N ASN A 672 -9.38 4.62 7.43
CA ASN A 672 -10.82 4.49 7.18
C ASN A 672 -11.18 3.24 6.38
N ARG A 673 -10.28 2.76 5.51
CA ARG A 673 -10.48 1.58 4.66
C ARG A 673 -9.98 0.28 5.28
N VAL A 674 -8.99 0.33 6.17
CA VAL A 674 -8.33 -0.87 6.72
C VAL A 674 -8.65 -1.10 8.19
N LEU A 675 -8.75 -0.05 8.99
CA LEU A 675 -8.95 -0.14 10.44
C LEU A 675 -10.40 0.13 10.84
N TRP A 676 -11.08 1.02 10.10
CA TRP A 676 -12.42 1.51 10.46
C TRP A 676 -13.49 1.17 9.42
N TYR A 677 -13.17 0.34 8.42
CA TYR A 677 -14.13 -0.08 7.40
C TYR A 677 -15.02 -1.19 7.96
N LEU A 678 -16.16 -0.81 8.51
CA LEU A 678 -17.16 -1.77 8.97
C LEU A 678 -18.01 -2.21 7.79
N LEU A 679 -17.90 -3.49 7.43
CA LEU A 679 -18.81 -4.07 6.46
C LEU A 679 -20.20 -4.22 7.08
N PRO A 680 -21.27 -3.84 6.36
CA PRO A 680 -22.60 -4.21 6.77
C PRO A 680 -22.68 -5.75 6.84
N PRO A 681 -23.34 -6.33 7.85
CA PRO A 681 -23.38 -7.78 8.01
C PRO A 681 -24.09 -8.47 6.84
N GLY A 682 -23.52 -9.60 6.39
CA GLY A 682 -23.94 -10.31 5.18
C GLY A 682 -23.32 -9.78 3.87
N ALA A 683 -22.43 -8.79 3.91
CA ALA A 683 -21.72 -8.28 2.73
C ALA A 683 -20.55 -9.15 2.21
N LEU A 684 -20.27 -10.27 2.89
CA LEU A 684 -19.33 -11.32 2.51
C LEU A 684 -20.05 -12.66 2.61
#